data_AF-A0A126RCP8-F1
#
_entry.id   AF-A0A126RCP8-F1
#
_cell.length_a   1.000
_cell.length_b   1.000
_cell.length_c   1.000
_cell.angle_alpha   90.00
_cell.angle_beta   90.00
_cell.angle_gamma   90.00
#
_symmetry.space_group_name_H-M   'P 1'
#
loop_
_entity.id
_entity.type
_entity.pdbx_description
1 polymer ?
#
loop_
_entity_poly.entity_id
_entity_poly.type
_entity_poly.pdbx_seq_one_letter_code
_entity_poly.pdbx_strand_id
1 'polypeptide(L)'
;MSLPQSFLDSIRDRTSLSALIGASIKLEKAGREHKACCPFHGEKTASFTINDDKGFYHCFGCGAHGDAIRWLTDHAGMDFIDAVKELAAKAGIEMPARSPEDAQRERRRSETSDVMGSAAEWFQRQLHGESRALAQLEARGISTASIARFGLGYAPGQRSIGGSGIAPAQLVDAGLLIDTDDGFRDRFRGRLMVPIQDARGRVIAFGGRATRPGQEPKYVNSEGGSFDKGATLYNLHRAAPAARSARRLIIVEGYFDVIALDQAGIAEVVAPMGTAITPQQLERAWRVFERPVLLMDGDAAGRKAALRACERALPLVGPGRSLSIATLPDGSDPDDLVRSQGRAAIDALIDAAVPLADALWQGVLADADHATPEGRAAIWKRLAGMAGAIADEETRAQYLSDWRARFDVAFPPPPPWARDIETLPFGRLEALSEQPEPVQARLKAMAVAWFDGRIERLVDSKDAVLRLAFVAGRRVGAGLLAEVEVKEKLLVRLDALPDLQPADVERALGDGINRAWDIGPDLVTLGCVLHPMTDFGIGERLIARHGTAFRFTTAKGWLGWDDRRWRVLDQDKDGPPPSELQSAIFDTIRAIQAEARAVRQTGIHDPDSNPHGLDRLIPSGRKNVLLSALLAKFGRESETAGKPSSIAKLAQKWLTVSIEAFDCDPFAINVLNGTLRFERYRDSDGRRRARFSLEAHRREDLNTKLAPVAFDPDAICPIYDDFFAWAHPDGGMRRYLHQVVGYTATGDTGEQKLWFHYGLGANGKSTAMDLWAHVLGDYAGTIGIETFLDQGIKKRGDAASPDLARLGGVRLLRASEPERGAKLNEALIKAATGGEPMAVRALHRGFFDLLPLFKLHIGGNYKPSIPGTDEGIWRRMKLVPWNAHVADGERDEQLPLKLRAEAAGVLNHMVRGLLDWLANGLIEPDAVREATAQYREDSDPLARFLKLCTAQDQQGRVQSSRLYEVFQAWCKAAGEREWTPVGFSKAMLDKGFVKKTSNGVQWLGMRLVREVGDFVDEHGRVREVPIETPEEVRAPPAGPPPDADADWVPDF
;
A
#
# COMPACT_ATOMS: atom_id res chain seq x y z
N MET A 1 -33.36 -9.90 11.06
CA MET A 1 -34.84 -9.90 11.10
C MET A 1 -35.30 -9.22 9.82
N SER A 2 -36.14 -9.82 9.00
CA SER A 2 -36.71 -9.12 7.84
C SER A 2 -38.10 -8.65 8.22
N LEU A 3 -38.28 -7.34 8.43
CA LEU A 3 -39.60 -6.74 8.50
C LEU A 3 -40.18 -6.71 7.07
N PRO A 4 -41.50 -6.92 6.86
CA PRO A 4 -42.09 -6.82 5.54
C PRO A 4 -41.87 -5.42 4.96
N GLN A 5 -41.47 -5.33 3.69
CA GLN A 5 -41.21 -4.03 3.05
C GLN A 5 -42.46 -3.13 3.07
N SER A 6 -43.65 -3.72 2.86
CA SER A 6 -44.94 -3.03 2.96
C SER A 6 -45.22 -2.39 4.32
N PHE A 7 -44.70 -2.97 5.40
CA PHE A 7 -44.80 -2.41 6.75
C PHE A 7 -43.90 -1.17 6.92
N LEU A 8 -42.66 -1.25 6.43
CA LEU A 8 -41.72 -0.13 6.46
C LEU A 8 -42.21 1.03 5.58
N ASP A 9 -42.80 0.72 4.42
CA ASP A 9 -43.38 1.72 3.53
C ASP A 9 -44.59 2.41 4.17
N SER A 10 -45.46 1.66 4.86
CA SER A 10 -46.60 2.23 5.62
C SER A 10 -46.15 3.21 6.70
N ILE A 11 -45.01 2.96 7.34
CA ILE A 11 -44.41 3.88 8.33
C ILE A 11 -43.89 5.15 7.65
N ARG A 12 -43.20 5.01 6.50
CA ARG A 12 -42.69 6.16 5.73
C ARG A 12 -43.83 7.07 5.28
N ASP A 13 -44.89 6.49 4.72
CA ASP A 13 -46.05 7.25 4.20
C ASP A 13 -46.79 8.05 5.26
N ARG A 14 -46.80 7.57 6.52
CA ARG A 14 -47.44 8.24 7.66
C ARG A 14 -46.51 9.15 8.45
N THR A 15 -45.23 9.21 8.08
CA THR A 15 -44.25 10.05 8.76
C THR A 15 -43.94 11.27 7.91
N SER A 16 -44.38 12.46 8.36
CA SER A 16 -43.85 13.70 7.79
C SER A 16 -42.40 13.88 8.21
N LEU A 17 -41.51 13.91 7.21
CA LEU A 17 -40.07 13.99 7.41
C LEU A 17 -39.67 15.39 7.90
N SER A 18 -40.31 16.45 7.42
CA SER A 18 -40.10 17.81 7.92
C SER A 18 -40.58 17.99 9.36
N ALA A 19 -41.68 17.36 9.77
CA ALA A 19 -42.13 17.38 11.15
C ALA A 19 -41.17 16.62 12.08
N LEU A 20 -40.69 15.45 11.64
CA LEU A 20 -39.72 14.64 12.39
C LEU A 20 -38.38 15.37 12.55
N ILE A 21 -37.83 15.93 11.47
CA ILE A 21 -36.54 16.61 11.47
C ILE A 21 -36.64 18.00 12.13
N GLY A 22 -37.75 18.71 11.93
CA GLY A 22 -38.01 20.04 12.49
C GLY A 22 -38.07 20.08 14.01
N ALA A 23 -38.29 18.93 14.66
CA ALA A 23 -38.17 18.80 16.10
C ALA A 23 -36.71 18.89 16.59
N SER A 24 -35.74 18.59 15.72
CA SER A 24 -34.31 18.54 16.06
C SER A 24 -33.53 19.73 15.51
N ILE A 25 -33.92 20.28 14.35
CA ILE A 25 -33.23 21.41 13.71
C ILE A 25 -34.22 22.44 13.18
N LYS A 26 -33.81 23.70 13.16
CA LYS A 26 -34.62 24.79 12.63
C LYS A 26 -34.73 24.67 11.10
N LEU A 27 -35.96 24.59 10.60
CA LEU A 27 -36.25 24.49 9.17
C LEU A 27 -36.76 25.81 8.61
N GLU A 28 -36.35 26.14 7.39
CA GLU A 28 -36.86 27.24 6.59
C GLU A 28 -37.67 26.69 5.41
N LYS A 29 -38.85 27.25 5.16
CA LYS A 29 -39.69 26.80 4.05
C LYS A 29 -39.18 27.39 2.73
N ALA A 30 -38.89 26.53 1.76
CA ALA A 30 -38.40 26.91 0.44
C ALA A 30 -39.28 26.30 -0.66
N GLY A 31 -40.42 26.95 -0.93
CA GLY A 31 -41.41 26.46 -1.88
C GLY A 31 -42.14 25.22 -1.34
N ARG A 32 -42.02 24.08 -2.05
CA ARG A 32 -42.58 22.77 -1.64
C ARG A 32 -41.63 21.95 -0.77
N GLU A 33 -40.39 22.39 -0.59
CA GLU A 33 -39.38 21.72 0.22
C GLU A 33 -39.05 22.54 1.47
N HIS A 34 -38.41 21.91 2.45
CA HIS A 34 -37.79 22.59 3.57
C HIS A 34 -36.28 22.60 3.41
N LYS A 35 -35.63 23.68 3.85
CA LYS A 35 -34.18 23.86 3.85
C LYS A 35 -33.65 24.09 5.26
N ALA A 36 -32.45 23.61 5.53
CA ALA A 36 -31.73 23.88 6.76
C ALA A 36 -30.21 23.83 6.52
N CYS A 37 -29.44 24.32 7.50
CA CYS A 37 -28.04 23.94 7.59
C CYS A 37 -27.95 22.45 7.95
N CYS A 38 -27.03 21.73 7.32
CA CYS A 38 -26.94 20.29 7.45
C CYS A 38 -26.57 19.87 8.88
N PRO A 39 -27.32 18.93 9.49
CA PRO A 39 -27.02 18.41 10.82
C PRO A 39 -25.89 17.35 10.81
N PHE A 40 -25.45 16.93 9.63
CA PHE A 40 -24.41 15.90 9.46
C PHE A 40 -23.01 16.49 9.23
N HIS A 41 -22.90 17.78 8.90
CA HIS A 41 -21.62 18.47 8.74
C HIS A 41 -21.77 19.98 8.99
N GLY A 42 -20.72 20.62 9.51
CA GLY A 42 -20.75 22.05 9.82
C GLY A 42 -20.70 22.92 8.56
N GLU A 43 -21.81 23.61 8.25
CA GLU A 43 -21.92 24.59 7.16
C GLU A 43 -22.65 25.85 7.62
N LYS A 44 -22.34 27.00 6.99
CA LYS A 44 -23.00 28.29 7.27
C LYS A 44 -24.16 28.59 6.32
N THR A 45 -24.25 27.87 5.20
CA THR A 45 -25.28 28.03 4.17
C THR A 45 -26.18 26.82 4.15
N ALA A 46 -27.49 27.01 4.02
CA ALA A 46 -28.45 25.91 4.02
C ALA A 46 -28.33 25.03 2.75
N SER A 47 -27.68 23.85 2.86
CA SER A 47 -27.59 22.86 1.77
C SER A 47 -28.42 21.60 2.02
N PHE A 48 -29.05 21.49 3.20
CA PHE A 48 -29.89 20.36 3.58
C PHE A 48 -31.33 20.58 3.12
N THR A 49 -31.79 19.80 2.14
CA THR A 49 -33.15 19.84 1.61
C THR A 49 -33.96 18.66 2.13
N ILE A 50 -35.22 18.90 2.51
CA ILE A 50 -36.17 17.90 2.96
C ILE A 50 -37.39 18.00 2.06
N ASN A 51 -37.76 16.88 1.45
CA ASN A 51 -38.92 16.78 0.59
C ASN A 51 -39.91 15.75 1.17
N ASP A 52 -41.00 16.25 1.77
CA ASP A 52 -42.05 15.39 2.34
C ASP A 52 -42.76 14.58 1.25
N ASP A 53 -43.05 15.18 0.09
CA ASP A 53 -43.75 14.52 -1.03
C ASP A 53 -42.96 13.31 -1.56
N LYS A 54 -41.63 13.39 -1.54
CA LYS A 54 -40.73 12.32 -1.98
C LYS A 54 -40.23 11.43 -0.83
N GLY A 55 -40.53 11.78 0.43
CA GLY A 55 -40.17 11.00 1.62
C GLY A 55 -38.67 10.91 1.92
N PHE A 56 -37.84 11.83 1.42
CA PHE A 56 -36.39 11.81 1.67
C PHE A 56 -35.80 13.19 1.95
N TYR A 57 -34.66 13.19 2.63
CA TYR A 57 -33.77 14.34 2.75
C TYR A 57 -32.51 14.15 1.90
N HIS A 58 -31.89 15.24 1.48
CA HIS A 58 -30.61 15.23 0.79
C HIS A 58 -29.81 16.49 1.15
N CYS A 59 -28.53 16.31 1.47
CA CYS A 59 -27.58 17.39 1.66
C CYS A 59 -26.71 17.57 0.42
N PHE A 60 -26.74 18.75 -0.20
CA PHE A 60 -25.87 19.07 -1.34
C PHE A 60 -24.42 19.38 -0.97
N GLY A 61 -24.13 19.64 0.32
CA GLY A 61 -22.76 19.83 0.83
C GLY A 61 -22.02 18.51 1.07
N CYS A 62 -22.57 17.63 1.92
CA CYS A 62 -21.90 16.38 2.33
C CYS A 62 -22.45 15.10 1.69
N GLY A 63 -23.51 15.17 0.89
CA GLY A 63 -24.14 14.01 0.24
C GLY A 63 -25.02 13.15 1.16
N ALA A 64 -25.21 13.53 2.42
CA ALA A 64 -26.10 12.79 3.33
C ALA A 64 -27.52 12.66 2.76
N HIS A 65 -28.03 11.44 2.70
CA HIS A 65 -29.31 11.11 2.06
C HIS A 65 -30.03 9.97 2.77
N GLY A 66 -31.32 10.14 3.06
CA GLY A 66 -32.11 9.12 3.73
C GLY A 66 -33.58 9.47 3.93
N ASP A 67 -34.31 8.50 4.49
CA ASP A 67 -35.71 8.59 4.89
C ASP A 67 -35.84 8.83 6.41
N ALA A 68 -37.07 8.76 6.94
CA ALA A 68 -37.34 8.90 8.36
C ALA A 68 -36.63 7.86 9.26
N ILE A 69 -36.47 6.63 8.76
CA ILE A 69 -35.79 5.56 9.51
C ILE A 69 -34.30 5.86 9.56
N ARG A 70 -33.69 6.18 8.41
CA ARG A 70 -32.30 6.62 8.32
C ARG A 70 -32.04 7.86 9.14
N TRP A 71 -32.98 8.79 9.26
CA TRP A 71 -32.83 9.91 10.19
C TRP A 71 -32.64 9.42 11.64
N LEU A 72 -33.45 8.49 12.14
CA LEU A 72 -33.29 8.01 13.52
C LEU A 72 -32.04 7.13 13.71
N THR A 73 -31.67 6.31 12.73
CA THR A 73 -30.44 5.51 12.82
C THR A 73 -29.20 6.38 12.69
N ASP A 74 -29.17 7.18 11.63
CA ASP A 74 -27.98 7.90 11.19
C ASP A 74 -27.87 9.26 11.86
N HIS A 75 -28.94 9.87 12.41
CA HIS A 75 -28.94 11.11 13.21
C HIS A 75 -29.27 10.90 14.71
N ALA A 76 -30.01 9.90 15.14
CA ALA A 76 -30.21 9.65 16.59
C ALA A 76 -29.34 8.51 17.14
N GLY A 77 -28.58 7.79 16.29
CA GLY A 77 -27.76 6.66 16.72
C GLY A 77 -28.59 5.46 17.20
N MET A 78 -29.87 5.41 16.84
CA MET A 78 -30.79 4.34 17.24
C MET A 78 -30.50 3.06 16.47
N ASP A 79 -30.79 1.91 17.09
CA ASP A 79 -30.82 0.64 16.35
C ASP A 79 -31.97 0.66 15.34
N PHE A 80 -31.79 0.00 14.19
CA PHE A 80 -32.79 -0.04 13.12
C PHE A 80 -34.17 -0.47 13.62
N ILE A 81 -34.26 -1.52 14.44
CA ILE A 81 -35.55 -1.98 14.96
C ILE A 81 -36.15 -0.96 15.93
N ASP A 82 -35.32 -0.29 16.72
CA ASP A 82 -35.78 0.76 17.63
C ASP A 82 -36.27 2.00 16.88
N ALA A 83 -35.58 2.41 15.80
CA ALA A 83 -36.01 3.48 14.91
C ALA A 83 -37.37 3.16 14.27
N VAL A 84 -37.55 1.94 13.77
CA VAL A 84 -38.83 1.50 13.18
C VAL A 84 -39.94 1.49 14.24
N LYS A 85 -39.69 0.98 15.45
CA LYS A 85 -40.65 1.00 16.57
C LYS A 85 -41.09 2.42 16.94
N GLU A 86 -40.15 3.35 17.01
CA GLU A 86 -40.41 4.75 17.34
C GLU A 86 -41.33 5.41 16.30
N LEU A 87 -41.03 5.21 15.01
CA LEU A 87 -41.83 5.75 13.92
C LEU A 87 -43.20 5.07 13.82
N ALA A 88 -43.27 3.76 14.05
CA ALA A 88 -44.52 3.01 14.10
C ALA A 88 -45.45 3.55 15.21
N ALA A 89 -44.92 3.78 16.41
CA ALA A 89 -45.69 4.35 17.52
C ALA A 89 -46.22 5.76 17.19
N LYS A 90 -45.38 6.63 16.60
CA LYS A 90 -45.79 7.98 16.18
C LYS A 90 -46.82 7.96 15.03
N ALA A 91 -46.73 6.98 14.14
CA ALA A 91 -47.65 6.78 13.03
C ALA A 91 -48.95 6.04 13.41
N GLY A 92 -49.10 5.62 14.69
CA GLY A 92 -50.22 4.80 15.15
C GLY A 92 -50.29 3.43 14.49
N ILE A 93 -49.14 2.87 14.12
CA ILE A 93 -49.01 1.55 13.49
C ILE A 93 -48.45 0.56 14.53
N GLU A 94 -49.14 -0.56 14.75
CA GLU A 94 -48.63 -1.62 15.62
C GLU A 94 -47.49 -2.40 14.96
N MET A 95 -46.46 -2.70 15.74
CA MET A 95 -45.34 -3.52 15.27
C MET A 95 -45.76 -4.98 15.06
N PRO A 96 -45.31 -5.64 13.97
CA PRO A 96 -45.54 -7.07 13.76
C PRO A 96 -44.91 -7.85 14.91
N ALA A 97 -45.74 -8.50 15.73
CA ALA A 97 -45.26 -9.35 16.81
C ALA A 97 -44.71 -10.66 16.23
N ARG A 98 -43.49 -11.03 16.62
CA ARG A 98 -42.82 -12.30 16.25
C ARG A 98 -43.50 -13.52 16.88
N SER A 99 -44.03 -13.35 18.10
CA SER A 99 -44.78 -14.35 18.86
C SER A 99 -45.63 -13.65 19.95
N PRO A 100 -46.63 -14.33 20.53
CA PRO A 100 -47.34 -13.84 21.71
C PRO A 100 -46.42 -13.51 22.90
N GLU A 101 -45.32 -14.26 23.05
CA GLU A 101 -44.30 -14.04 24.09
C GLU A 101 -43.52 -12.73 23.86
N ASP A 102 -43.18 -12.42 22.60
CA ASP A 102 -42.50 -11.18 22.24
C ASP A 102 -43.39 -9.94 22.47
N ALA A 103 -44.70 -10.07 22.21
CA ALA A 103 -45.67 -9.02 22.53
C ALA A 103 -45.79 -8.79 24.05
N GLN A 104 -45.79 -9.87 24.84
CA GLN A 104 -45.82 -9.78 26.30
C GLN A 104 -44.53 -9.16 26.87
N ARG A 105 -43.38 -9.50 26.29
CA ARG A 105 -42.07 -8.93 26.67
C ARG A 105 -42.00 -7.43 26.40
N GLU A 106 -42.54 -6.96 25.27
CA GLU A 106 -42.58 -5.53 24.94
C GLU A 106 -43.53 -4.75 25.86
N ARG A 107 -44.71 -5.29 26.18
CA ARG A 107 -45.63 -4.68 27.16
C ARG A 107 -44.98 -4.52 28.52
N ARG A 108 -44.36 -5.59 29.06
CA ARG A 108 -43.61 -5.54 30.32
C ARG A 108 -42.48 -4.49 30.28
N ARG A 109 -41.78 -4.37 29.15
CA ARG A 109 -40.71 -3.36 28.98
C ARG A 109 -41.26 -1.93 29.00
N SER A 110 -42.42 -1.69 28.39
CA SER A 110 -43.10 -0.39 28.43
C SER A 110 -43.53 -0.02 29.85
N GLU A 111 -44.23 -0.95 30.53
CA GLU A 111 -44.67 -0.77 31.91
C GLU A 111 -43.49 -0.50 32.87
N THR A 112 -42.37 -1.22 32.67
CA THR A 112 -41.12 -0.99 33.44
C THR A 112 -40.55 0.41 33.17
N SER A 113 -40.63 0.91 31.94
CA SER A 113 -40.15 2.25 31.58
C SER A 113 -40.95 3.36 32.26
N ASP A 114 -42.27 3.19 32.39
CA ASP A 114 -43.14 4.18 33.05
C ASP A 114 -42.88 4.21 34.57
N VAL A 115 -42.66 3.04 35.16
CA VAL A 115 -42.21 2.89 36.56
C VAL A 115 -40.88 3.58 36.79
N MET A 116 -39.90 3.39 35.90
CA MET A 116 -38.59 4.03 35.97
C MET A 116 -38.66 5.55 35.87
N GLY A 117 -39.52 6.09 34.99
CA GLY A 117 -39.75 7.53 34.87
C GLY A 117 -40.34 8.13 36.14
N SER A 118 -41.37 7.48 36.70
CA SER A 118 -42.02 7.91 37.95
C SER A 118 -41.05 7.86 39.14
N ALA A 119 -40.19 6.84 39.19
CA ALA A 119 -39.13 6.73 40.20
C ALA A 119 -38.08 7.83 40.04
N ALA A 120 -37.72 8.21 38.81
CA ALA A 120 -36.75 9.28 38.54
C ALA A 120 -37.24 10.63 39.09
N GLU A 121 -38.49 10.98 38.83
CA GLU A 121 -39.11 12.19 39.39
C GLU A 121 -39.13 12.17 40.93
N TRP A 122 -39.43 11.01 41.51
CA TRP A 122 -39.42 10.86 42.96
C TRP A 122 -38.02 11.09 43.53
N PHE A 123 -36.98 10.46 42.98
CA PHE A 123 -35.60 10.66 43.42
C PHE A 123 -35.14 12.11 43.25
N GLN A 124 -35.54 12.80 42.17
CA GLN A 124 -35.27 14.23 41.98
C GLN A 124 -35.92 15.08 43.07
N ARG A 125 -37.19 14.82 43.41
CA ARG A 125 -37.88 15.51 44.53
C ARG A 125 -37.14 15.30 45.85
N GLN A 126 -36.64 14.09 46.12
CA GLN A 126 -35.88 13.81 47.34
C GLN A 126 -34.55 14.56 47.41
N LEU A 127 -33.89 14.82 46.28
CA LEU A 127 -32.62 15.56 46.26
C LEU A 127 -32.77 16.99 46.81
N HIS A 128 -33.89 17.65 46.53
CA HIS A 128 -34.17 19.00 47.06
C HIS A 128 -34.30 19.03 48.60
N GLY A 129 -34.67 17.90 49.22
CA GLY A 129 -34.81 17.78 50.67
C GLY A 129 -33.53 17.37 51.41
N GLU A 130 -32.46 16.99 50.72
CA GLU A 130 -31.23 16.49 51.32
C GLU A 130 -30.05 17.46 51.08
N SER A 131 -29.83 18.34 52.04
CA SER A 131 -28.75 19.35 52.01
C SER A 131 -27.36 18.73 51.83
N ARG A 132 -27.10 17.55 52.40
CA ARG A 132 -25.81 16.86 52.27
C ARG A 132 -25.53 16.38 50.85
N ALA A 133 -26.54 15.85 50.17
CA ALA A 133 -26.42 15.36 48.80
C ALA A 133 -26.20 16.52 47.83
N LEU A 134 -26.90 17.64 48.04
CA LEU A 134 -26.69 18.89 47.31
C LEU A 134 -25.29 19.46 47.54
N ALA A 135 -24.85 19.56 48.80
CA ALA A 135 -23.50 20.03 49.12
C ALA A 135 -22.40 19.14 48.50
N GLN A 136 -22.64 17.84 48.35
CA GLN A 136 -21.71 16.94 47.67
C GLN A 136 -21.65 17.19 46.14
N LEU A 137 -22.78 17.51 45.51
CA LEU A 137 -22.83 17.88 44.08
C LEU A 137 -22.19 19.26 43.85
N GLU A 138 -22.43 20.21 44.75
CA GLU A 138 -21.83 21.54 44.73
C GLU A 138 -20.30 21.50 44.92
N ALA A 139 -19.81 20.69 45.86
CA ALA A 139 -18.37 20.46 46.04
C ALA A 139 -17.69 19.85 44.79
N ARG A 140 -18.46 19.12 43.97
CA ARG A 140 -18.03 18.62 42.65
C ARG A 140 -18.19 19.64 41.52
N GLY A 141 -18.68 20.84 41.80
CA GLY A 141 -18.88 21.88 40.78
C GLY A 141 -20.06 21.61 39.83
N ILE A 142 -20.99 20.72 40.18
CA ILE A 142 -22.14 20.39 39.33
C ILE A 142 -23.21 21.47 39.52
N SER A 143 -23.49 22.22 38.44
CA SER A 143 -24.47 23.30 38.45
C SER A 143 -25.91 22.80 38.60
N THR A 144 -26.81 23.66 39.10
CA THR A 144 -28.25 23.37 39.16
C THR A 144 -28.84 23.05 37.77
N ALA A 145 -28.31 23.69 36.72
CA ALA A 145 -28.71 23.40 35.34
C ALA A 145 -28.33 21.96 34.94
N SER A 146 -27.13 21.51 35.30
CA SER A 146 -26.69 20.13 35.07
C SER A 146 -27.47 19.10 35.90
N ILE A 147 -27.77 19.43 37.16
CA ILE A 147 -28.64 18.59 38.03
C ILE A 147 -29.98 18.34 37.34
N ALA A 148 -30.64 19.38 36.83
CA ALA A 148 -31.91 19.27 36.12
C ALA A 148 -31.76 18.54 34.77
N ARG A 149 -30.75 18.92 33.97
CA ARG A 149 -30.52 18.38 32.62
C ARG A 149 -30.25 16.87 32.61
N PHE A 150 -29.46 16.39 33.57
CA PHE A 150 -29.14 14.97 33.74
C PHE A 150 -30.13 14.25 34.68
N GLY A 151 -31.07 14.97 35.27
CA GLY A 151 -32.12 14.42 36.12
C GLY A 151 -31.59 13.77 37.40
N LEU A 152 -30.53 14.32 38.00
CA LEU A 152 -29.90 13.77 39.20
C LEU A 152 -30.87 13.80 40.38
N GLY A 153 -30.85 12.74 41.19
CA GLY A 153 -31.73 12.57 42.34
C GLY A 153 -31.00 12.06 43.58
N TYR A 154 -31.76 11.72 44.61
CA TYR A 154 -31.25 11.15 45.85
C TYR A 154 -32.16 10.04 46.38
N ALA A 155 -31.55 8.94 46.83
CA ALA A 155 -32.22 7.84 47.52
C ALA A 155 -31.95 7.96 49.03
N PRO A 156 -32.93 8.38 49.87
CA PRO A 156 -32.69 8.73 51.27
C PRO A 156 -32.25 7.59 52.18
N GLY A 157 -32.79 6.38 52.00
CA GLY A 157 -32.53 5.29 52.94
C GLY A 157 -33.36 4.04 52.69
N GLN A 158 -33.51 3.22 53.72
CA GLN A 158 -34.32 1.99 53.68
C GLN A 158 -35.82 2.32 53.68
N ARG A 159 -36.63 1.58 52.92
CA ARG A 159 -38.09 1.73 52.80
C ARG A 159 -38.53 3.13 52.30
N SER A 160 -37.66 3.82 51.56
CA SER A 160 -37.90 5.19 51.13
C SER A 160 -38.66 5.25 49.80
N ILE A 161 -38.30 4.38 48.84
CA ILE A 161 -38.89 4.37 47.50
C ILE A 161 -40.39 4.03 47.52
N GLY A 162 -40.91 3.41 48.58
CA GLY A 162 -42.35 3.19 48.76
C GLY A 162 -43.16 4.49 48.77
N GLY A 163 -42.54 5.62 49.14
CA GLY A 163 -43.15 6.96 49.04
C GLY A 163 -43.36 7.47 47.61
N SER A 164 -42.94 6.72 46.59
CA SER A 164 -43.22 7.03 45.17
C SER A 164 -44.65 6.67 44.75
N GLY A 165 -45.36 5.84 45.53
CA GLY A 165 -46.70 5.34 45.19
C GLY A 165 -46.71 4.15 44.22
N ILE A 166 -45.54 3.64 43.82
CA ILE A 166 -45.39 2.51 42.90
C ILE A 166 -45.50 1.19 43.69
N ALA A 167 -46.17 0.19 43.12
CA ALA A 167 -46.36 -1.10 43.78
C ALA A 167 -45.01 -1.85 43.99
N PRO A 168 -44.80 -2.51 45.13
CA PRO A 168 -43.53 -3.20 45.43
C PRO A 168 -43.08 -4.21 44.36
N ALA A 169 -44.00 -4.99 43.80
CA ALA A 169 -43.68 -5.95 42.73
C ALA A 169 -43.10 -5.27 41.48
N GLN A 170 -43.67 -4.13 41.07
CA GLN A 170 -43.17 -3.35 39.93
C GLN A 170 -41.78 -2.75 40.21
N LEU A 171 -41.52 -2.37 41.47
CA LEU A 171 -40.21 -1.87 41.90
C LEU A 171 -39.16 -2.98 41.97
N VAL A 172 -39.54 -4.22 42.28
CA VAL A 172 -38.65 -5.39 42.21
C VAL A 172 -38.31 -5.70 40.75
N ASP A 173 -39.30 -5.74 39.86
CA ASP A 173 -39.09 -5.97 38.42
C ASP A 173 -38.22 -4.89 37.77
N ALA A 174 -38.39 -3.64 38.21
CA ALA A 174 -37.54 -2.50 37.83
C ALA A 174 -36.14 -2.54 38.49
N GLY A 175 -35.85 -3.47 39.39
CA GLY A 175 -34.57 -3.57 40.08
C GLY A 175 -34.30 -2.42 41.05
N LEU A 176 -35.33 -1.73 41.54
CA LEU A 176 -35.25 -0.67 42.56
C LEU A 176 -35.45 -1.21 43.98
N LEU A 177 -36.17 -2.33 44.12
CA LEU A 177 -36.26 -3.13 45.33
C LEU A 177 -35.55 -4.49 45.16
N ILE A 178 -35.12 -5.05 46.28
CA ILE A 178 -34.60 -6.41 46.40
C ILE A 178 -35.61 -7.17 47.26
N ASP A 179 -36.10 -8.29 46.74
CA ASP A 179 -36.95 -9.22 47.49
C ASP A 179 -36.07 -10.04 48.46
N THR A 180 -36.50 -10.14 49.71
CA THR A 180 -35.78 -10.85 50.78
C THR A 180 -36.76 -11.62 51.66
N ASP A 181 -36.25 -12.60 52.40
CA ASP A 181 -37.07 -13.45 53.27
C ASP A 181 -37.90 -12.66 54.31
N ASP A 182 -37.42 -11.47 54.72
CA ASP A 182 -38.07 -10.55 55.67
C ASP A 182 -38.87 -9.41 54.98
N GLY A 183 -39.17 -9.53 53.68
CA GLY A 183 -39.90 -8.54 52.87
C GLY A 183 -39.00 -7.79 51.87
N PHE A 184 -39.31 -6.53 51.55
CA PHE A 184 -38.58 -5.77 50.52
C PHE A 184 -37.51 -4.84 51.09
N ARG A 185 -36.40 -4.69 50.35
CA ARG A 185 -35.33 -3.73 50.66
C ARG A 185 -34.98 -2.84 49.49
N ASP A 186 -34.91 -1.52 49.71
CA ASP A 186 -34.43 -0.55 48.70
C ASP A 186 -33.04 -0.91 48.22
N ARG A 187 -32.83 -1.05 46.92
CA ARG A 187 -31.50 -1.31 46.33
C ARG A 187 -30.54 -0.15 46.60
N PHE A 188 -31.04 1.08 46.47
CA PHE A 188 -30.28 2.31 46.65
C PHE A 188 -30.63 2.96 47.99
N ARG A 189 -29.61 3.25 48.80
CA ARG A 189 -29.80 3.75 50.18
C ARG A 189 -28.73 4.78 50.50
N GLY A 190 -29.11 6.01 50.83
CA GLY A 190 -28.18 7.11 51.05
C GLY A 190 -27.26 7.36 49.84
N ARG A 191 -27.80 7.31 48.62
CA ARG A 191 -27.02 7.42 47.37
C ARG A 191 -27.53 8.54 46.49
N LEU A 192 -26.61 9.25 45.84
CA LEU A 192 -26.92 10.10 44.69
C LEU A 192 -27.36 9.21 43.53
N MET A 193 -28.49 9.55 42.92
CA MET A 193 -29.12 8.79 41.86
C MET A 193 -28.83 9.44 40.51
N VAL A 194 -28.27 8.67 39.59
CA VAL A 194 -27.97 9.07 38.22
C VAL A 194 -28.88 8.25 37.29
N PRO A 195 -29.90 8.83 36.66
CA PRO A 195 -30.77 8.08 35.75
C PRO A 195 -30.01 7.68 34.48
N ILE A 196 -30.13 6.43 34.09
CA ILE A 196 -29.54 5.86 32.87
C ILE A 196 -30.64 5.78 31.82
N GLN A 197 -30.38 6.35 30.65
CA GLN A 197 -31.36 6.49 29.58
C GLN A 197 -31.03 5.63 28.37
N ASP A 198 -32.05 5.13 27.67
CA ASP A 198 -31.88 4.51 26.37
C ASP A 198 -31.59 5.56 25.27
N ALA A 199 -31.37 5.12 24.04
CA ALA A 199 -31.12 6.00 22.89
C ALA A 199 -32.29 6.97 22.58
N ARG A 200 -33.47 6.76 23.18
CA ARG A 200 -34.65 7.62 23.05
C ARG A 200 -34.81 8.58 24.23
N GLY A 201 -33.90 8.53 25.21
CA GLY A 201 -33.96 9.36 26.41
C GLY A 201 -34.88 8.83 27.51
N ARG A 202 -35.43 7.61 27.38
CA ARG A 202 -36.29 7.03 28.43
C ARG A 202 -35.42 6.44 29.54
N VAL A 203 -35.80 6.64 30.80
CA VAL A 203 -35.09 6.07 31.94
C VAL A 203 -35.29 4.56 31.97
N ILE A 204 -34.20 3.81 31.88
CA ILE A 204 -34.20 2.34 31.85
C ILE A 204 -33.48 1.71 33.03
N ALA A 205 -32.70 2.50 33.78
CA ALA A 205 -31.92 2.06 34.93
C ALA A 205 -31.45 3.27 35.74
N PHE A 206 -30.82 3.00 36.89
CA PHE A 206 -30.15 4.01 37.70
C PHE A 206 -28.74 3.57 38.09
N GLY A 207 -27.82 4.53 38.10
CA GLY A 207 -26.56 4.47 38.85
C GLY A 207 -26.72 5.14 40.22
N GLY A 208 -26.03 4.62 41.22
CA GLY A 208 -26.12 5.06 42.61
C GLY A 208 -24.74 5.29 43.23
N ARG A 209 -24.37 6.55 43.48
CA ARG A 209 -23.09 6.91 44.11
C ARG A 209 -23.26 7.11 45.61
N ALA A 210 -22.41 6.46 46.40
CA ALA A 210 -22.33 6.63 47.85
C ALA A 210 -22.14 8.10 48.26
N THR A 211 -22.90 8.54 49.26
CA THR A 211 -22.81 9.90 49.85
C THR A 211 -22.07 9.93 51.19
N ARG A 212 -21.87 8.75 51.80
CA ARG A 212 -21.19 8.59 53.09
C ARG A 212 -19.77 8.03 52.90
N PRO A 213 -18.77 8.55 53.62
CA PRO A 213 -17.44 7.92 53.67
C PRO A 213 -17.54 6.46 54.13
N GLY A 214 -16.81 5.54 53.47
CA GLY A 214 -16.79 4.11 53.80
C GLY A 214 -18.01 3.28 53.38
N GLN A 215 -18.97 3.87 52.66
CA GLN A 215 -20.14 3.15 52.14
C GLN A 215 -19.79 2.38 50.86
N GLU A 216 -19.61 1.06 50.97
CA GLU A 216 -19.33 0.17 49.84
C GLU A 216 -20.58 -0.50 49.24
N PRO A 217 -20.59 -0.84 47.94
CA PRO A 217 -19.61 -0.41 46.94
C PRO A 217 -19.78 1.09 46.62
N LYS A 218 -18.69 1.78 46.23
CA LYS A 218 -18.71 3.22 45.87
C LYS A 218 -19.78 3.57 44.81
N TYR A 219 -19.98 2.72 43.81
CA TYR A 219 -21.02 2.82 42.79
C TYR A 219 -21.85 1.52 42.69
N VAL A 220 -23.15 1.66 42.44
CA VAL A 220 -24.09 0.54 42.21
C VAL A 220 -24.93 0.88 40.98
N ASN A 221 -25.21 -0.08 40.10
CA ASN A 221 -26.23 0.07 39.05
C ASN A 221 -27.46 -0.80 39.41
N SER A 222 -28.64 -0.42 38.92
CA SER A 222 -29.83 -1.27 38.99
C SER A 222 -29.66 -2.48 38.07
N GLU A 223 -30.22 -3.62 38.46
CA GLU A 223 -30.27 -4.84 37.64
C GLU A 223 -31.75 -5.21 37.47
N GLY A 224 -32.26 -5.09 36.24
CA GLY A 224 -33.67 -5.32 35.90
C GLY A 224 -33.83 -5.64 34.40
N GLY A 225 -34.98 -6.22 34.02
CA GLY A 225 -35.17 -6.87 32.72
C GLY A 225 -35.08 -5.99 31.46
N SER A 226 -35.03 -4.67 31.61
CA SER A 226 -34.96 -3.69 30.51
C SER A 226 -33.56 -3.08 30.27
N PHE A 227 -32.59 -3.30 31.18
CA PHE A 227 -31.26 -2.70 31.13
C PHE A 227 -30.16 -3.73 30.83
N ASP A 228 -29.49 -3.55 29.70
CA ASP A 228 -28.29 -4.31 29.36
C ASP A 228 -27.05 -3.44 29.58
N LYS A 229 -26.33 -3.71 30.67
CA LYS A 229 -25.07 -3.04 31.03
C LYS A 229 -24.01 -3.17 29.93
N GLY A 230 -23.96 -4.31 29.25
CA GLY A 230 -22.99 -4.60 28.20
C GLY A 230 -23.32 -3.92 26.88
N ALA A 231 -24.57 -3.54 26.65
CA ALA A 231 -24.98 -2.85 25.43
C ALA A 231 -25.26 -1.35 25.62
N THR A 232 -25.34 -0.84 26.84
CA THR A 232 -25.74 0.57 27.07
C THR A 232 -24.52 1.49 27.21
N LEU A 233 -24.54 2.61 26.47
CA LEU A 233 -23.64 3.76 26.64
C LEU A 233 -24.44 4.89 27.30
N TYR A 234 -23.96 5.40 28.43
CA TYR A 234 -24.58 6.54 29.08
C TYR A 234 -24.47 7.80 28.24
N ASN A 235 -25.53 8.60 28.26
CA ASN A 235 -25.66 9.86 27.54
C ASN A 235 -25.67 9.77 26.00
N LEU A 236 -25.75 8.57 25.41
CA LEU A 236 -25.72 8.39 23.96
C LEU A 236 -26.81 9.18 23.22
N HIS A 237 -28.02 9.30 23.78
CA HIS A 237 -29.13 10.03 23.16
C HIS A 237 -28.87 11.53 23.03
N ARG A 238 -28.12 12.14 23.97
CA ARG A 238 -27.70 13.55 23.86
C ARG A 238 -26.41 13.69 23.07
N ALA A 239 -25.47 12.78 23.26
CA ALA A 239 -24.15 12.82 22.63
C ALA A 239 -24.20 12.55 21.13
N ALA A 240 -25.09 11.67 20.64
CA ALA A 240 -25.15 11.32 19.22
C ALA A 240 -25.39 12.53 18.28
N PRO A 241 -26.40 13.39 18.49
CA PRO A 241 -26.57 14.59 17.65
C PRO A 241 -25.41 15.58 17.82
N ALA A 242 -24.89 15.76 19.05
CA ALA A 242 -23.74 16.63 19.31
C ALA A 242 -22.47 16.15 18.60
N ALA A 243 -22.22 14.85 18.60
CA ALA A 243 -21.04 14.22 18.01
C ALA A 243 -20.92 14.45 16.50
N ARG A 244 -22.05 14.54 15.79
CA ARG A 244 -22.04 14.85 14.35
C ARG A 244 -21.73 16.30 14.06
N SER A 245 -22.28 17.19 14.87
CA SER A 245 -21.98 18.62 14.79
C SER A 245 -20.51 18.90 15.10
N ALA A 246 -19.98 18.25 16.14
CA ALA A 246 -18.59 18.35 16.57
C ALA A 246 -17.62 17.50 15.72
N ARG A 247 -18.14 16.60 14.88
CA ARG A 247 -17.39 15.58 14.12
C ARG A 247 -16.41 14.77 14.98
N ARG A 248 -16.84 14.40 16.19
CA ARG A 248 -16.09 13.56 17.12
C ARG A 248 -17.03 12.95 18.17
N LEU A 249 -16.65 11.82 18.74
CA LEU A 249 -17.32 11.22 19.90
C LEU A 249 -16.27 10.87 20.95
N ILE A 250 -16.50 11.28 22.19
CA ILE A 250 -15.57 11.08 23.30
C ILE A 250 -16.14 10.03 24.25
N ILE A 251 -15.32 9.08 24.66
CA ILE A 251 -15.67 8.02 25.61
C ILE A 251 -14.81 8.21 26.86
N VAL A 252 -15.47 8.48 28.00
CA VAL A 252 -14.85 8.64 29.33
C VAL A 252 -15.22 7.49 30.26
N GLU A 253 -14.65 7.45 31.47
CA GLU A 253 -14.85 6.34 32.41
C GLU A 253 -16.24 6.34 33.07
N GLY A 254 -16.70 7.50 33.54
CA GLY A 254 -17.85 7.60 34.41
C GLY A 254 -18.91 8.62 33.99
N TYR A 255 -20.08 8.52 34.61
CA TYR A 255 -21.18 9.47 34.38
C TYR A 255 -20.83 10.89 34.83
N PHE A 256 -19.99 11.06 35.85
CA PHE A 256 -19.62 12.38 36.35
C PHE A 256 -18.68 13.12 35.40
N ASP A 257 -17.78 12.40 34.74
CA ASP A 257 -16.93 12.96 33.67
C ASP A 257 -17.77 13.45 32.49
N VAL A 258 -18.79 12.68 32.11
CA VAL A 258 -19.77 13.08 31.09
C VAL A 258 -20.50 14.38 31.49
N ILE A 259 -20.95 14.47 32.74
CA ILE A 259 -21.67 15.65 33.23
C ILE A 259 -20.76 16.88 33.27
N ALA A 260 -19.51 16.72 33.73
CA ALA A 260 -18.53 17.79 33.83
C ALA A 260 -18.17 18.35 32.43
N LEU A 261 -17.93 17.46 31.46
CA LEU A 261 -17.59 17.85 30.09
C LEU A 261 -18.78 18.49 29.36
N ASP A 262 -20.01 17.95 29.52
CA ASP A 262 -21.23 18.56 28.94
C ASP A 262 -21.48 19.96 29.54
N GLN A 263 -21.24 20.15 30.85
CA GLN A 263 -21.33 21.45 31.50
C GLN A 263 -20.30 22.46 30.94
N ALA A 264 -19.13 21.98 30.52
CA ALA A 264 -18.11 22.79 29.85
C ALA A 264 -18.38 23.04 28.35
N GLY A 265 -19.52 22.56 27.83
CA GLY A 265 -19.92 22.73 26.43
C GLY A 265 -19.41 21.65 25.49
N ILE A 266 -18.94 20.52 26.02
CA ILE A 266 -18.52 19.33 25.26
C ILE A 266 -19.62 18.26 25.44
N ALA A 267 -20.67 18.33 24.62
CA ALA A 267 -21.87 17.51 24.78
C ALA A 267 -21.76 16.12 24.13
N GLU A 268 -20.77 15.92 23.27
CA GLU A 268 -20.50 14.72 22.48
C GLU A 268 -19.77 13.60 23.25
N VAL A 269 -20.10 13.45 24.54
CA VAL A 269 -19.42 12.54 25.47
C VAL A 269 -20.34 11.43 25.97
N VAL A 270 -19.83 10.20 25.99
CA VAL A 270 -20.50 9.00 26.51
C VAL A 270 -19.63 8.26 27.50
N ALA A 271 -20.23 7.41 28.34
CA ALA A 271 -19.49 6.53 29.25
C ALA A 271 -20.02 5.08 29.19
N PRO A 272 -19.15 4.06 29.33
CA PRO A 272 -19.58 2.67 29.44
C PRO A 272 -20.23 2.42 30.80
N MET A 273 -21.22 1.52 30.85
CA MET A 273 -21.96 1.22 32.09
C MET A 273 -21.28 0.21 33.02
N GLY A 274 -20.01 -0.12 32.79
CA GLY A 274 -19.21 -1.05 33.57
C GLY A 274 -17.74 -0.65 33.63
N THR A 275 -16.91 -1.51 34.21
CA THR A 275 -15.47 -1.26 34.43
C THR A 275 -14.63 -1.28 33.16
N ALA A 276 -15.14 -1.83 32.06
CA ALA A 276 -14.46 -1.84 30.77
C ALA A 276 -15.49 -1.80 29.64
N ILE A 277 -15.19 -1.03 28.59
CA ILE A 277 -16.05 -0.93 27.40
C ILE A 277 -16.17 -2.28 26.68
N THR A 278 -17.39 -2.69 26.32
CA THR A 278 -17.65 -3.98 25.66
C THR A 278 -17.61 -3.87 24.12
N PRO A 279 -17.54 -5.00 23.40
CA PRO A 279 -17.65 -4.98 21.94
C PRO A 279 -18.99 -4.39 21.46
N GLN A 280 -20.10 -4.68 22.14
CA GLN A 280 -21.43 -4.14 21.77
C GLN A 280 -21.52 -2.62 21.98
N GLN A 281 -20.85 -2.08 23.00
CA GLN A 281 -20.75 -0.64 23.23
C GLN A 281 -19.88 0.03 22.14
N LEU A 282 -18.77 -0.60 21.73
CA LEU A 282 -17.94 -0.12 20.63
C LEU A 282 -18.72 -0.06 19.31
N GLU A 283 -19.49 -1.10 18.99
CA GLU A 283 -20.37 -1.11 17.81
C GLU A 283 -21.38 0.05 17.83
N ARG A 284 -21.95 0.37 18.99
CA ARG A 284 -22.87 1.51 19.13
C ARG A 284 -22.15 2.84 18.97
N ALA A 285 -20.95 2.98 19.51
CA ALA A 285 -20.13 4.17 19.33
C ALA A 285 -19.79 4.39 17.84
N TRP A 286 -19.42 3.33 17.11
CA TRP A 286 -19.12 3.39 15.67
C TRP A 286 -20.30 3.71 14.76
N ARG A 287 -21.54 3.46 15.22
CA ARG A 287 -22.75 3.94 14.50
C ARG A 287 -22.93 5.45 14.60
N VAL A 288 -22.36 6.08 15.64
CA VAL A 288 -22.43 7.53 15.84
C VAL A 288 -21.25 8.22 15.16
N PHE A 289 -20.04 7.69 15.35
CA PHE A 289 -18.82 8.26 14.78
C PHE A 289 -17.80 7.17 14.47
N GLU A 290 -17.17 7.23 13.29
CA GLU A 290 -16.25 6.21 12.76
C GLU A 290 -14.96 6.03 13.57
N ARG A 291 -14.52 7.08 14.29
CA ARG A 291 -13.29 7.06 15.11
C ARG A 291 -13.47 7.69 16.49
N PRO A 292 -14.18 7.04 17.44
CA PRO A 292 -14.33 7.56 18.79
C PRO A 292 -12.99 7.70 19.52
N VAL A 293 -12.90 8.67 20.43
CA VAL A 293 -11.70 8.98 21.22
C VAL A 293 -11.92 8.51 22.66
N LEU A 294 -11.04 7.62 23.14
CA LEU A 294 -11.00 7.20 24.54
C LEU A 294 -10.24 8.25 25.35
N LEU A 295 -10.89 8.87 26.33
CA LEU A 295 -10.31 9.81 27.28
C LEU A 295 -10.46 9.21 28.68
N MET A 296 -9.50 8.35 29.05
CA MET A 296 -9.47 7.61 30.32
C MET A 296 -8.63 8.35 31.36
N ASP A 297 -8.76 7.98 32.63
CA ASP A 297 -8.05 8.62 33.73
C ASP A 297 -6.54 8.58 33.50
N GLY A 298 -5.85 9.65 33.90
CA GLY A 298 -4.41 9.80 33.69
C GLY A 298 -3.55 8.89 34.56
N ASP A 299 -4.12 7.96 35.32
CA ASP A 299 -3.37 7.06 36.18
C ASP A 299 -2.95 5.75 35.47
N ALA A 300 -2.20 4.90 36.17
CA ALA A 300 -1.74 3.62 35.62
C ALA A 300 -2.90 2.64 35.32
N ALA A 301 -4.04 2.75 36.01
CA ALA A 301 -5.20 1.92 35.80
C ALA A 301 -5.98 2.36 34.54
N GLY A 302 -6.20 3.67 34.37
CA GLY A 302 -6.83 4.28 33.20
C GLY A 302 -6.05 4.00 31.92
N ARG A 303 -4.72 4.16 31.94
CA ARG A 303 -3.86 3.76 30.81
C ARG A 303 -3.99 2.28 30.42
N LYS A 304 -4.00 1.38 31.41
CA LYS A 304 -4.20 -0.07 31.16
C LYS A 304 -5.61 -0.37 30.65
N ALA A 305 -6.62 0.36 31.14
CA ALA A 305 -7.99 0.22 30.67
C ALA A 305 -8.14 0.67 29.21
N ALA A 306 -7.49 1.77 28.82
CA ALA A 306 -7.46 2.27 27.45
C ALA A 306 -6.83 1.25 26.47
N LEU A 307 -5.67 0.67 26.83
CA LEU A 307 -5.02 -0.35 26.01
C LEU A 307 -5.87 -1.63 25.89
N ARG A 308 -6.49 -2.08 26.99
CA ARG A 308 -7.42 -3.23 26.95
C ARG A 308 -8.65 -2.97 26.09
N ALA A 309 -9.16 -1.73 26.08
CA ALA A 309 -10.26 -1.33 25.21
C ALA A 309 -9.83 -1.41 23.73
N CYS A 310 -8.60 -0.99 23.41
CA CYS A 310 -8.01 -1.12 22.08
C CYS A 310 -7.86 -2.57 21.63
N GLU A 311 -7.31 -3.44 22.49
CA GLU A 311 -7.19 -4.88 22.18
C GLU A 311 -8.57 -5.52 21.94
N ARG A 312 -9.59 -5.14 22.73
CA ARG A 312 -10.96 -5.64 22.59
C ARG A 312 -11.65 -5.14 21.33
N ALA A 313 -11.22 -4.02 20.77
CA ALA A 313 -11.75 -3.45 19.55
C ALA A 313 -11.26 -4.19 18.29
N LEU A 314 -10.06 -4.78 18.33
CA LEU A 314 -9.39 -5.40 17.17
C LEU A 314 -10.28 -6.33 16.33
N PRO A 315 -11.07 -7.26 16.91
CA PRO A 315 -11.93 -8.14 16.12
C PRO A 315 -13.03 -7.43 15.31
N LEU A 316 -13.34 -6.19 15.66
CA LEU A 316 -14.42 -5.40 15.06
C LEU A 316 -13.91 -4.23 14.20
N VAL A 317 -12.60 -3.99 14.20
CA VAL A 317 -11.95 -2.95 13.39
C VAL A 317 -12.02 -3.32 11.91
N GLY A 318 -12.18 -2.30 11.06
CA GLY A 318 -12.29 -2.46 9.61
C GLY A 318 -12.39 -1.09 8.92
N PRO A 319 -12.69 -1.05 7.61
CA PRO A 319 -12.87 0.20 6.88
C PRO A 319 -13.93 1.08 7.55
N GLY A 320 -13.55 2.31 7.94
CA GLY A 320 -14.44 3.25 8.63
C GLY A 320 -14.76 2.90 10.09
N ARG A 321 -14.00 2.01 10.75
CA ARG A 321 -14.15 1.68 12.18
C ARG A 321 -12.80 1.63 12.87
N SER A 322 -12.48 2.65 13.66
CA SER A 322 -11.23 2.73 14.41
C SER A 322 -11.42 3.46 15.75
N LEU A 323 -10.36 3.57 16.55
CA LEU A 323 -10.36 4.28 17.82
C LEU A 323 -9.13 5.20 17.88
N SER A 324 -9.17 6.18 18.77
CA SER A 324 -7.99 6.95 19.19
C SER A 324 -7.98 7.07 20.71
N ILE A 325 -6.82 7.34 21.31
CA ILE A 325 -6.65 7.50 22.75
C ILE A 325 -6.08 8.89 23.04
N ALA A 326 -6.79 9.67 23.85
CA ALA A 326 -6.27 10.89 24.46
C ALA A 326 -5.82 10.57 25.90
N THR A 327 -4.60 10.96 26.26
CA THR A 327 -4.02 10.66 27.57
C THR A 327 -4.06 11.90 28.46
N LEU A 328 -4.66 11.78 29.64
CA LEU A 328 -4.67 12.83 30.66
C LEU A 328 -3.34 12.91 31.43
N PRO A 329 -2.98 14.08 32.00
CA PRO A 329 -1.89 14.20 32.96
C PRO A 329 -2.03 13.24 34.15
N ASP A 330 -0.89 12.76 34.67
CA ASP A 330 -0.87 11.84 35.81
C ASP A 330 -1.67 12.38 37.00
N GLY A 331 -2.60 11.56 37.51
CA GLY A 331 -3.42 11.88 38.67
C GLY A 331 -4.58 12.85 38.41
N SER A 332 -4.89 13.17 37.15
CA SER A 332 -6.07 13.94 36.77
C SER A 332 -7.14 13.07 36.10
N ASP A 333 -8.41 13.40 36.33
CA ASP A 333 -9.57 12.89 35.59
C ASP A 333 -10.13 13.99 34.66
N PRO A 334 -11.06 13.66 33.74
CA PRO A 334 -11.62 14.66 32.83
C PRO A 334 -12.35 15.81 33.55
N ASP A 335 -12.97 15.55 34.71
CA ASP A 335 -13.67 16.54 35.53
C ASP A 335 -12.68 17.56 36.12
N ASP A 336 -11.61 17.09 36.76
CA ASP A 336 -10.56 17.91 37.35
C ASP A 336 -9.86 18.79 36.30
N LEU A 337 -9.55 18.22 35.13
CA LEU A 337 -8.87 18.96 34.07
C LEU A 337 -9.77 20.03 33.45
N VAL A 338 -11.03 19.71 33.14
CA VAL A 338 -11.93 20.68 32.54
C VAL A 338 -12.30 21.81 33.51
N ARG A 339 -12.36 21.51 34.81
CA ARG A 339 -12.60 22.53 35.85
C ARG A 339 -11.41 23.46 36.05
N SER A 340 -10.19 22.93 36.02
CA SER A 340 -8.98 23.71 36.28
C SER A 340 -8.50 24.51 35.06
N GLN A 341 -8.59 23.95 33.86
CA GLN A 341 -8.01 24.54 32.64
C GLN A 341 -9.04 24.82 31.53
N GLY A 342 -10.31 24.45 31.74
CA GLY A 342 -11.40 24.74 30.82
C GLY A 342 -11.44 23.81 29.60
N ARG A 343 -12.44 24.04 28.75
CA ARG A 343 -12.70 23.27 27.52
C ARG A 343 -11.48 23.20 26.58
N ALA A 344 -10.72 24.29 26.45
CA ALA A 344 -9.58 24.36 25.54
C ALA A 344 -8.50 23.30 25.84
N ALA A 345 -8.30 22.95 27.12
CA ALA A 345 -7.36 21.90 27.51
C ALA A 345 -7.82 20.51 27.06
N ILE A 346 -9.12 20.22 27.18
CA ILE A 346 -9.71 18.96 26.70
C ILE A 346 -9.63 18.88 25.17
N ASP A 347 -9.96 19.98 24.47
CA ASP A 347 -9.87 20.05 23.01
C ASP A 347 -8.43 19.78 22.53
N ALA A 348 -7.43 20.39 23.18
CA ALA A 348 -6.02 20.15 22.87
C ALA A 348 -5.59 18.68 23.06
N LEU A 349 -6.08 18.01 24.10
CA LEU A 349 -5.80 16.58 24.31
C LEU A 349 -6.46 15.68 23.26
N ILE A 350 -7.67 16.02 22.85
CA ILE A 350 -8.40 15.28 21.81
C ILE A 350 -7.73 15.47 20.45
N ASP A 351 -7.29 16.67 20.13
CA ASP A 351 -6.57 16.96 18.89
C ASP A 351 -5.21 16.23 18.83
N ALA A 352 -4.61 16.00 20.00
CA ALA A 352 -3.39 15.20 20.17
C ALA A 352 -3.65 13.69 20.37
N ALA A 353 -4.89 13.21 20.18
CA ALA A 353 -5.23 11.81 20.42
C ALA A 353 -4.43 10.86 19.50
N VAL A 354 -3.87 9.83 20.10
CA VAL A 354 -3.04 8.83 19.44
C VAL A 354 -3.93 7.78 18.76
N PRO A 355 -3.77 7.53 17.45
CA PRO A 355 -4.54 6.50 16.76
C PRO A 355 -4.37 5.09 17.33
N LEU A 356 -5.35 4.21 17.13
CA LEU A 356 -5.36 2.83 17.65
C LEU A 356 -4.07 2.04 17.37
N ALA A 357 -3.59 2.08 16.13
CA ALA A 357 -2.38 1.36 15.73
C ALA A 357 -1.13 1.87 16.47
N ASP A 358 -1.03 3.19 16.66
CA ASP A 358 0.07 3.84 17.37
C ASP A 358 0.04 3.53 18.87
N ALA A 359 -1.15 3.57 19.48
CA ALA A 359 -1.32 3.31 20.89
C ALA A 359 -0.99 1.85 21.27
N LEU A 360 -1.44 0.88 20.48
CA LEU A 360 -1.11 -0.53 20.67
C LEU A 360 0.39 -0.79 20.46
N TRP A 361 1.00 -0.16 19.45
CA TRP A 361 2.43 -0.21 19.22
C TRP A 361 3.23 0.29 20.44
N GLN A 362 2.91 1.50 20.92
CA GLN A 362 3.56 2.11 22.09
C GLN A 362 3.35 1.26 23.36
N GLY A 363 2.14 0.74 23.57
CA GLY A 363 1.82 -0.10 24.72
C GLY A 363 2.61 -1.42 24.74
N VAL A 364 2.78 -2.07 23.59
CA VAL A 364 3.59 -3.30 23.49
C VAL A 364 5.06 -3.02 23.74
N LEU A 365 5.60 -1.91 23.24
CA LEU A 365 7.00 -1.54 23.45
C LEU A 365 7.30 -1.17 24.91
N ALA A 366 6.40 -0.45 25.57
CA ALA A 366 6.59 -0.02 26.95
C ALA A 366 6.65 -1.19 27.95
N ASP A 367 5.95 -2.28 27.66
CA ASP A 367 5.85 -3.48 28.52
C ASP A 367 6.96 -4.53 28.26
N ALA A 368 7.79 -4.36 27.22
CA ALA A 368 8.67 -5.42 26.74
C ALA A 368 10.16 -5.11 26.94
N ASP A 369 10.90 -6.09 27.46
CA ASP A 369 12.35 -6.11 27.32
C ASP A 369 12.70 -6.34 25.85
N HIS A 370 13.31 -5.34 25.22
CA HIS A 370 13.69 -5.33 23.82
C HIS A 370 15.22 -5.34 23.64
N ALA A 371 15.97 -5.49 24.74
CA ALA A 371 17.42 -5.59 24.72
C ALA A 371 17.89 -6.92 24.10
N THR A 372 17.08 -7.98 24.22
CA THR A 372 17.40 -9.34 23.77
C THR A 372 16.68 -9.73 22.48
N PRO A 373 17.25 -10.62 21.64
CA PRO A 373 16.56 -11.20 20.50
C PRO A 373 15.23 -11.90 20.86
N GLU A 374 15.18 -12.61 21.97
CA GLU A 374 13.98 -13.26 22.51
C GLU A 374 12.90 -12.24 22.85
N GLY A 375 13.29 -11.12 23.46
CA GLY A 375 12.44 -9.99 23.76
C GLY A 375 11.84 -9.35 22.49
N ARG A 376 12.67 -9.08 21.49
CA ARG A 376 12.23 -8.57 20.17
C ARG A 376 11.29 -9.55 19.46
N ALA A 377 11.59 -10.85 19.52
CA ALA A 377 10.71 -11.89 18.97
C ALA A 377 9.36 -11.95 19.70
N ALA A 378 9.36 -11.78 21.02
CA ALA A 378 8.13 -11.72 21.82
C ALA A 378 7.27 -10.49 21.46
N ILE A 379 7.90 -9.33 21.22
CA ILE A 379 7.23 -8.11 20.73
C ILE A 379 6.54 -8.38 19.39
N TRP A 380 7.28 -8.89 18.40
CA TRP A 380 6.71 -9.19 17.09
C TRP A 380 5.58 -10.21 17.18
N LYS A 381 5.75 -11.27 18.00
CA LYS A 381 4.71 -12.28 18.23
C LYS A 381 3.44 -11.67 18.83
N ARG A 382 3.57 -10.73 19.78
CA ARG A 382 2.43 -10.04 20.40
C ARG A 382 1.70 -9.15 19.37
N LEU A 383 2.44 -8.34 18.60
CA LEU A 383 1.88 -7.47 17.56
C LEU A 383 1.21 -8.28 16.44
N ALA A 384 1.87 -9.31 15.92
CA ALA A 384 1.31 -10.18 14.89
C ALA A 384 0.07 -10.94 15.40
N GLY A 385 0.06 -11.34 16.68
CA GLY A 385 -1.12 -11.93 17.33
C GLY A 385 -2.30 -10.96 17.44
N MET A 386 -2.03 -9.69 17.81
CA MET A 386 -3.04 -8.62 17.84
C MET A 386 -3.61 -8.35 16.45
N ALA A 387 -2.76 -8.19 15.43
CA ALA A 387 -3.22 -8.00 14.07
C ALA A 387 -4.03 -9.21 13.57
N GLY A 388 -3.59 -10.43 13.92
CA GLY A 388 -4.31 -11.67 13.61
C GLY A 388 -5.72 -11.77 14.20
N ALA A 389 -6.02 -11.01 15.25
CA ALA A 389 -7.36 -10.94 15.83
C ALA A 389 -8.34 -10.08 15.01
N ILE A 390 -7.86 -9.26 14.07
CA ILE A 390 -8.68 -8.44 13.19
C ILE A 390 -9.41 -9.33 12.17
N ALA A 391 -10.73 -9.21 12.12
CA ALA A 391 -11.59 -10.05 11.26
C ALA A 391 -11.53 -9.63 9.79
N ASP A 392 -11.47 -8.33 9.51
CA ASP A 392 -11.34 -7.80 8.15
C ASP A 392 -9.94 -8.09 7.58
N GLU A 393 -9.88 -8.80 6.46
CA GLU A 393 -8.62 -9.33 5.91
C GLU A 393 -7.67 -8.23 5.41
N GLU A 394 -8.21 -7.21 4.74
CA GLU A 394 -7.42 -6.10 4.22
C GLU A 394 -6.90 -5.22 5.36
N THR A 395 -7.76 -4.86 6.30
CA THR A 395 -7.35 -4.09 7.48
C THR A 395 -6.29 -4.84 8.30
N ARG A 396 -6.44 -6.16 8.47
CA ARG A 396 -5.42 -7.01 9.09
C ARG A 396 -4.08 -6.94 8.35
N ALA A 397 -4.10 -7.02 7.02
CA ALA A 397 -2.89 -6.95 6.21
C ALA A 397 -2.18 -5.59 6.37
N GLN A 398 -2.95 -4.49 6.39
CA GLN A 398 -2.41 -3.15 6.61
C GLN A 398 -1.79 -2.99 8.00
N TYR A 399 -2.43 -3.50 9.06
CA TYR A 399 -1.85 -3.48 10.42
C TYR A 399 -0.55 -4.31 10.49
N LEU A 400 -0.52 -5.50 9.87
CA LEU A 400 0.69 -6.31 9.81
C LEU A 400 1.82 -5.60 9.06
N SER A 401 1.51 -4.96 7.93
CA SER A 401 2.47 -4.21 7.12
C SER A 401 3.03 -3.00 7.88
N ASP A 402 2.15 -2.17 8.45
CA ASP A 402 2.51 -0.98 9.22
C ASP A 402 3.37 -1.32 10.44
N TRP A 403 2.91 -2.26 11.28
CA TRP A 403 3.69 -2.69 12.44
C TRP A 403 4.97 -3.42 12.06
N ARG A 404 5.03 -4.11 10.91
CA ARG A 404 6.28 -4.69 10.42
C ARG A 404 7.28 -3.60 10.05
N ALA A 405 6.85 -2.60 9.28
CA ALA A 405 7.69 -1.48 8.92
C ALA A 405 8.23 -0.75 10.16
N ARG A 406 7.36 -0.46 11.15
CA ARG A 406 7.78 0.13 12.43
C ARG A 406 8.73 -0.76 13.22
N PHE A 407 8.50 -2.07 13.23
CA PHE A 407 9.39 -3.04 13.86
C PHE A 407 10.76 -3.06 13.21
N ASP A 408 10.83 -3.06 11.89
CA ASP A 408 12.08 -2.99 11.15
C ASP A 408 12.75 -1.61 11.25
N VAL A 409 12.05 -0.54 11.67
CA VAL A 409 12.65 0.77 11.96
C VAL A 409 13.14 0.86 13.41
N ALA A 410 12.35 0.40 14.38
CA ALA A 410 12.69 0.46 15.80
C ALA A 410 13.73 -0.60 16.21
N PHE A 411 13.66 -1.76 15.57
CA PHE A 411 14.62 -2.85 15.67
C PHE A 411 15.12 -3.13 14.27
N PRO A 412 15.94 -2.24 13.71
CA PRO A 412 16.53 -2.47 12.42
C PRO A 412 17.09 -3.89 12.44
N PRO A 413 16.71 -4.75 11.46
CA PRO A 413 17.52 -5.93 11.24
C PRO A 413 18.95 -5.40 11.20
N PRO A 414 19.89 -6.03 11.92
CA PRO A 414 21.26 -5.56 11.92
C PRO A 414 21.61 -5.25 10.47
N PRO A 415 22.08 -4.02 10.16
CA PRO A 415 22.37 -3.66 8.79
C PRO A 415 23.15 -4.81 8.13
N PRO A 416 23.04 -5.03 6.81
CA PRO A 416 23.77 -6.13 6.15
C PRO A 416 25.25 -6.21 6.59
N TRP A 417 25.85 -5.05 6.89
CA TRP A 417 27.20 -4.87 7.43
C TRP A 417 27.37 -5.07 8.95
N ALA A 418 26.34 -4.98 9.80
CA ALA A 418 26.42 -5.33 11.23
C ALA A 418 26.41 -6.87 11.49
N ARG A 419 26.38 -7.66 10.41
CA ARG A 419 27.15 -8.89 10.34
C ARG A 419 28.51 -8.53 9.76
N ASP A 420 29.46 -8.11 10.59
CA ASP A 420 30.86 -7.97 10.18
C ASP A 420 31.46 -9.37 9.90
N ILE A 421 30.99 -9.94 8.79
CA ILE A 421 31.68 -10.90 7.92
C ILE A 421 31.69 -10.33 6.48
N GLU A 422 31.00 -9.20 6.21
CA GLU A 422 31.05 -8.51 4.90
C GLU A 422 32.17 -7.45 4.75
N THR A 423 33.21 -7.52 5.58
CA THR A 423 34.53 -6.93 5.27
C THR A 423 35.66 -7.97 5.34
N LEU A 424 35.46 -9.11 4.70
CA LEU A 424 36.59 -9.70 4.01
C LEU A 424 36.37 -9.45 2.52
N PRO A 425 36.73 -8.25 2.00
CA PRO A 425 37.04 -8.17 0.58
C PRO A 425 37.99 -9.33 0.30
N PHE A 426 37.75 -10.14 -0.75
CA PHE A 426 38.61 -11.26 -1.16
C PHE A 426 40.04 -11.08 -0.63
N GLY A 427 40.32 -11.73 0.51
CA GLY A 427 41.28 -11.20 1.49
C GLY A 427 42.69 -11.44 1.03
N ARG A 428 43.24 -10.54 0.23
CA ARG A 428 44.65 -10.61 -0.16
C ARG A 428 45.52 -10.11 1.01
N LEU A 429 46.28 -11.04 1.58
CA LEU A 429 47.49 -10.88 2.40
C LEU A 429 47.43 -10.09 3.73
N GLU A 430 46.58 -9.06 3.89
CA GLU A 430 46.62 -8.14 5.06
C GLU A 430 45.68 -8.54 6.23
N ALA A 431 44.74 -9.46 5.99
CA ALA A 431 43.61 -9.73 6.88
C ALA A 431 43.92 -10.56 8.15
N LEU A 432 45.04 -11.30 8.23
CA LEU A 432 45.29 -12.18 9.38
C LEU A 432 45.59 -11.39 10.66
N SER A 433 46.40 -10.33 10.56
CA SER A 433 46.77 -9.49 11.71
C SER A 433 45.58 -8.70 12.29
N GLU A 434 44.55 -8.47 11.49
CA GLU A 434 43.32 -7.79 11.89
C GLU A 434 42.35 -8.71 12.65
N GLN A 435 42.56 -10.03 12.61
CA GLN A 435 41.72 -10.97 13.33
C GLN A 435 42.08 -11.03 14.82
N PRO A 436 41.11 -11.34 15.70
CA PRO A 436 41.39 -11.62 17.11
C PRO A 436 42.40 -12.77 17.27
N GLU A 437 43.26 -12.70 18.29
CA GLU A 437 44.31 -13.69 18.56
C GLU A 437 43.79 -15.16 18.54
N PRO A 438 42.63 -15.50 19.12
CA PRO A 438 42.11 -16.87 19.05
C PRO A 438 41.81 -17.36 17.63
N VAL A 439 41.38 -16.45 16.75
CA VAL A 439 41.10 -16.76 15.34
C VAL A 439 42.41 -16.98 14.59
N GLN A 440 43.40 -16.13 14.82
CA GLN A 440 44.74 -16.30 14.25
C GLN A 440 45.37 -17.64 14.64
N ALA A 441 45.30 -18.00 15.94
CA ALA A 441 45.83 -19.26 16.45
C ALA A 441 45.19 -20.48 15.78
N ARG A 442 43.86 -20.47 15.61
CA ARG A 442 43.11 -21.55 14.93
C ARG A 442 43.48 -21.68 13.46
N LEU A 443 43.57 -20.57 12.74
CA LEU A 443 43.96 -20.56 11.32
C LEU A 443 45.38 -21.11 11.12
N LYS A 444 46.33 -20.72 11.99
CA LYS A 444 47.70 -21.27 11.99
C LYS A 444 47.70 -22.77 12.26
N ALA A 445 46.97 -23.23 13.28
CA ALA A 445 46.85 -24.65 13.60
C ALA A 445 46.28 -25.47 12.43
N MET A 446 45.24 -24.96 11.77
CA MET A 446 44.67 -25.57 10.56
C MET A 446 45.69 -25.64 9.41
N ALA A 447 46.45 -24.57 9.18
CA ALA A 447 47.46 -24.52 8.13
C ALA A 447 48.62 -25.51 8.38
N VAL A 448 49.11 -25.60 9.62
CA VAL A 448 50.15 -26.57 10.03
C VAL A 448 49.64 -27.99 9.82
N ALA A 449 48.46 -28.33 10.35
CA ALA A 449 47.88 -29.66 10.20
C ALA A 449 47.60 -30.02 8.72
N TRP A 450 47.23 -29.05 7.89
CA TRP A 450 47.11 -29.25 6.45
C TRP A 450 48.46 -29.57 5.81
N PHE A 451 49.51 -28.81 6.13
CA PHE A 451 50.84 -28.98 5.55
C PHE A 451 51.44 -30.32 5.93
N ASP A 452 51.38 -30.68 7.22
CA ASP A 452 51.88 -31.94 7.74
C ASP A 452 51.16 -33.14 7.11
N GLY A 453 49.82 -33.09 7.07
CA GLY A 453 49.06 -34.14 6.42
C GLY A 453 49.23 -34.20 4.90
N ARG A 454 49.71 -33.13 4.25
CA ARG A 454 50.00 -33.11 2.81
C ARG A 454 51.39 -33.64 2.51
N ILE A 455 52.37 -33.30 3.34
CA ILE A 455 53.74 -33.74 3.14
C ILE A 455 53.89 -35.24 3.45
N GLU A 456 53.19 -35.76 4.45
CA GLU A 456 53.17 -37.21 4.77
C GLU A 456 52.60 -38.08 3.63
N ARG A 457 51.62 -37.55 2.89
CA ARG A 457 50.95 -38.25 1.78
C ARG A 457 51.44 -37.81 0.41
N LEU A 458 52.51 -37.02 0.37
CA LEU A 458 53.02 -36.48 -0.87
C LEU A 458 53.62 -37.62 -1.70
N VAL A 459 53.21 -37.70 -2.96
CA VAL A 459 53.88 -38.58 -3.92
C VAL A 459 55.25 -37.98 -4.20
N ASP A 460 56.30 -38.79 -4.09
CA ASP A 460 57.66 -38.36 -4.39
C ASP A 460 57.82 -38.16 -5.89
N SER A 461 57.51 -36.93 -6.33
CA SER A 461 57.81 -36.44 -7.66
C SER A 461 58.18 -34.96 -7.60
N LYS A 462 59.08 -34.55 -8.50
CA LYS A 462 59.54 -33.17 -8.64
C LYS A 462 58.36 -32.19 -8.68
N ASP A 463 57.38 -32.46 -9.54
CA ASP A 463 56.20 -31.59 -9.70
C ASP A 463 55.32 -31.51 -8.45
N ALA A 464 55.13 -32.62 -7.73
CA ALA A 464 54.31 -32.64 -6.52
C ALA A 464 54.95 -31.81 -5.40
N VAL A 465 56.28 -31.96 -5.22
CA VAL A 465 57.04 -31.18 -4.23
C VAL A 465 57.04 -29.70 -4.57
N LEU A 466 57.30 -29.32 -5.83
CA LEU A 466 57.30 -27.91 -6.24
C LEU A 466 55.92 -27.26 -6.13
N ARG A 467 54.85 -27.99 -6.48
CA ARG A 467 53.47 -27.50 -6.27
C ARG A 467 53.15 -27.31 -4.78
N LEU A 468 53.55 -28.25 -3.93
CA LEU A 468 53.35 -28.12 -2.48
C LEU A 468 54.16 -26.93 -1.94
N ALA A 469 55.41 -26.78 -2.35
CA ALA A 469 56.28 -25.65 -1.99
C ALA A 469 55.63 -24.31 -2.37
N PHE A 470 55.13 -24.18 -3.61
CA PHE A 470 54.43 -22.97 -4.05
C PHE A 470 53.18 -22.67 -3.20
N VAL A 471 52.33 -23.67 -2.95
CA VAL A 471 51.09 -23.49 -2.18
C VAL A 471 51.36 -23.24 -0.69
N ALA A 472 52.40 -23.84 -0.12
CA ALA A 472 52.87 -23.57 1.24
C ALA A 472 53.47 -22.16 1.33
N GLY A 473 54.22 -21.73 0.30
CA GLY A 473 54.79 -20.38 0.20
C GLY A 473 53.71 -19.30 0.28
N ARG A 474 52.58 -19.48 -0.42
CA ARG A 474 51.43 -18.56 -0.32
C ARG A 474 50.91 -18.41 1.12
N ARG A 475 50.90 -19.49 1.90
CA ARG A 475 50.48 -19.48 3.32
C ARG A 475 51.53 -18.88 4.25
N VAL A 476 52.82 -19.05 3.93
CA VAL A 476 53.93 -18.35 4.59
C VAL A 476 53.78 -16.84 4.37
N GLY A 477 53.55 -16.41 3.12
CA GLY A 477 53.30 -15.00 2.79
C GLY A 477 52.09 -14.40 3.49
N ALA A 478 51.10 -15.22 3.88
CA ALA A 478 49.95 -14.80 4.68
C ALA A 478 50.14 -14.96 6.20
N GLY A 479 51.33 -15.34 6.68
CA GLY A 479 51.63 -15.50 8.11
C GLY A 479 50.99 -16.72 8.78
N LEU A 480 50.50 -17.70 7.99
CA LEU A 480 49.85 -18.92 8.50
C LEU A 480 50.82 -20.07 8.77
N LEU A 481 51.99 -20.06 8.12
CA LEU A 481 53.04 -21.06 8.26
C LEU A 481 54.40 -20.37 8.49
N ALA A 482 55.27 -21.00 9.27
CA ALA A 482 56.64 -20.55 9.42
C ALA A 482 57.50 -21.01 8.24
N GLU A 483 58.20 -20.08 7.58
CA GLU A 483 59.02 -20.39 6.41
C GLU A 483 60.10 -21.45 6.71
N VAL A 484 60.74 -21.35 7.87
CA VAL A 484 61.82 -22.25 8.31
C VAL A 484 61.32 -23.68 8.41
N GLU A 485 60.20 -23.90 9.10
CA GLU A 485 59.62 -25.24 9.31
C GLU A 485 59.15 -25.87 7.98
N VAL A 486 58.56 -25.05 7.09
CA VAL A 486 58.15 -25.51 5.76
C VAL A 486 59.35 -25.96 4.94
N LYS A 487 60.43 -25.16 4.95
CA LYS A 487 61.68 -25.49 4.26
C LYS A 487 62.28 -26.79 4.77
N GLU A 488 62.47 -26.92 6.09
CA GLU A 488 63.06 -28.12 6.69
C GLU A 488 62.31 -29.39 6.29
N LYS A 489 60.98 -29.40 6.41
CA LYS A 489 60.17 -30.56 6.06
C LYS A 489 60.21 -30.89 4.56
N LEU A 490 60.23 -29.89 3.68
CA LEU A 490 60.35 -30.10 2.23
C LEU A 490 61.74 -30.59 1.82
N LEU A 491 62.81 -30.09 2.44
CA LEU A 491 64.18 -30.47 2.13
C LEU A 491 64.46 -31.94 2.47
N VAL A 492 63.84 -32.48 3.52
CA VAL A 492 63.92 -33.93 3.86
C VAL A 492 63.38 -34.82 2.72
N ARG A 493 62.51 -34.31 1.84
CA ARG A 493 62.02 -35.08 0.67
C ARG A 493 62.99 -35.12 -0.50
N LEU A 494 64.04 -34.28 -0.50
CA LEU A 494 65.04 -34.27 -1.56
C LEU A 494 65.87 -35.56 -1.60
N ASP A 495 66.08 -36.20 -0.44
CA ASP A 495 66.82 -37.45 -0.32
C ASP A 495 66.20 -38.58 -1.16
N ALA A 496 64.90 -38.50 -1.45
CA ALA A 496 64.17 -39.45 -2.27
C ALA A 496 64.09 -39.06 -3.77
N LEU A 497 64.59 -37.88 -4.16
CA LEU A 497 64.41 -37.28 -5.50
C LEU A 497 65.70 -36.64 -6.04
N PRO A 498 66.59 -37.41 -6.69
CA PRO A 498 67.90 -36.91 -7.15
C PRO A 498 67.82 -35.80 -8.21
N ASP A 499 66.73 -35.71 -8.96
CA ASP A 499 66.54 -34.72 -10.04
C ASP A 499 65.97 -33.36 -9.55
N LEU A 500 65.71 -33.24 -8.24
CA LEU A 500 65.18 -32.03 -7.60
C LEU A 500 66.28 -31.39 -6.73
N GLN A 501 66.60 -30.12 -7.00
CA GLN A 501 67.63 -29.40 -6.28
C GLN A 501 67.00 -28.50 -5.19
N PRO A 502 67.70 -28.23 -4.07
CA PRO A 502 67.21 -27.30 -3.04
C PRO A 502 66.77 -25.93 -3.59
N ALA A 503 67.53 -25.40 -4.55
CA ALA A 503 67.24 -24.12 -5.20
C ALA A 503 65.92 -24.10 -5.99
N ASP A 504 65.42 -25.25 -6.47
CA ASP A 504 64.12 -25.33 -7.13
C ASP A 504 62.98 -25.21 -6.11
N VAL A 505 63.12 -25.82 -4.93
CA VAL A 505 62.15 -25.73 -3.83
C VAL A 505 62.11 -24.32 -3.25
N GLU A 506 63.28 -23.70 -3.03
CA GLU A 506 63.37 -22.32 -2.55
C GLU A 506 62.73 -21.33 -3.52
N ARG A 507 62.97 -21.50 -4.83
CA ARG A 507 62.34 -20.67 -5.88
C ARG A 507 60.83 -20.81 -5.87
N ALA A 508 60.30 -22.05 -5.89
CA ALA A 508 58.86 -22.28 -5.88
C ALA A 508 58.20 -21.75 -4.60
N LEU A 509 58.84 -21.90 -3.44
CA LEU A 509 58.38 -21.34 -2.17
C LEU A 509 58.35 -19.81 -2.21
N GLY A 510 59.43 -19.18 -2.68
CA GLY A 510 59.52 -17.72 -2.84
C GLY A 510 58.50 -17.15 -3.81
N ASP A 511 58.27 -17.81 -4.95
CA ASP A 511 57.20 -17.47 -5.91
C ASP A 511 55.82 -17.54 -5.25
N GLY A 512 55.63 -18.50 -4.35
CA GLY A 512 54.42 -18.63 -3.54
C GLY A 512 54.26 -17.48 -2.55
N ILE A 513 55.31 -17.14 -1.78
CA ILE A 513 55.28 -16.06 -0.77
C ILE A 513 54.85 -14.72 -1.38
N ASN A 514 55.31 -14.44 -2.60
CA ASN A 514 54.98 -13.21 -3.32
C ASN A 514 53.55 -13.19 -3.91
N ARG A 515 52.74 -14.24 -3.68
CA ARG A 515 51.37 -14.36 -4.19
C ARG A 515 50.37 -14.38 -3.04
N ALA A 516 49.38 -13.51 -3.13
CA ALA A 516 48.31 -13.41 -2.14
C ALA A 516 47.60 -14.74 -1.87
N TRP A 517 47.30 -15.02 -0.61
CA TRP A 517 46.45 -16.11 -0.15
C TRP A 517 45.16 -15.56 0.45
N ASP A 518 44.02 -16.13 0.07
CA ASP A 518 42.70 -15.73 0.56
C ASP A 518 42.30 -16.60 1.76
N ILE A 519 42.17 -15.98 2.93
CA ILE A 519 41.76 -16.63 4.17
C ILE A 519 40.24 -16.60 4.40
N GLY A 520 39.48 -15.91 3.55
CA GLY A 520 38.02 -15.78 3.66
C GLY A 520 37.28 -17.12 3.80
N PRO A 521 37.56 -18.13 2.96
CA PRO A 521 36.92 -19.43 3.07
C PRO A 521 37.14 -20.14 4.43
N ASP A 522 38.33 -19.98 5.01
CA ASP A 522 38.66 -20.55 6.32
C ASP A 522 37.93 -19.80 7.44
N LEU A 523 37.81 -18.48 7.34
CA LEU A 523 37.06 -17.65 8.30
C LEU A 523 35.56 -17.95 8.28
N VAL A 524 34.96 -18.10 7.10
CA VAL A 524 33.56 -18.56 6.96
C VAL A 524 33.39 -19.94 7.58
N THR A 525 34.36 -20.84 7.37
CA THR A 525 34.32 -22.19 7.96
C THR A 525 34.37 -22.13 9.48
N LEU A 526 35.26 -21.32 10.07
CA LEU A 526 35.34 -21.13 11.53
C LEU A 526 34.08 -20.49 12.12
N GLY A 527 33.46 -19.54 11.43
CA GLY A 527 32.18 -18.97 11.85
C GLY A 527 31.05 -20.01 11.83
N CYS A 528 31.00 -20.83 10.78
CA CYS A 528 29.96 -21.85 10.61
C CYS A 528 29.99 -22.97 11.65
N VAL A 529 31.15 -23.24 12.25
CA VAL A 529 31.31 -24.24 13.32
C VAL A 529 30.42 -23.92 14.54
N LEU A 530 30.13 -22.64 14.78
CA LEU A 530 29.32 -22.19 15.92
C LEU A 530 27.82 -22.45 15.74
N HIS A 531 27.35 -22.67 14.51
CA HIS A 531 25.93 -22.91 14.24
C HIS A 531 25.48 -24.29 14.77
N PRO A 532 24.23 -24.41 15.25
CA PRO A 532 23.70 -25.67 15.76
C PRO A 532 23.63 -26.76 14.67
N MET A 533 23.68 -28.03 15.09
CA MET A 533 23.50 -29.21 14.22
C MET A 533 22.01 -29.48 13.98
N THR A 534 21.32 -28.54 13.33
CA THR A 534 19.89 -28.61 13.01
C THR A 534 19.64 -28.10 11.59
N ASP A 535 18.45 -28.35 11.03
CA ASP A 535 18.06 -27.80 9.72
C ASP A 535 18.08 -26.26 9.73
N PHE A 536 17.74 -25.63 10.87
CA PHE A 536 17.88 -24.19 11.04
C PHE A 536 19.36 -23.75 10.94
N GLY A 537 20.26 -24.46 11.62
CA GLY A 537 21.69 -24.18 11.54
C GLY A 537 22.31 -24.49 10.18
N ILE A 538 21.75 -25.42 9.39
CA ILE A 538 22.13 -25.60 7.97
C ILE A 538 21.68 -24.37 7.16
N GLY A 539 20.48 -23.85 7.44
CA GLY A 539 20.00 -22.60 6.87
C GLY A 539 20.93 -21.42 7.18
N GLU A 540 21.39 -21.27 8.42
CA GLU A 540 22.35 -20.21 8.79
C GLU A 540 23.69 -20.36 8.05
N ARG A 541 24.21 -21.60 7.92
CA ARG A 541 25.41 -21.90 7.12
C ARG A 541 25.24 -21.56 5.65
N LEU A 542 24.05 -21.81 5.08
CA LEU A 542 23.74 -21.45 3.69
C LEU A 542 23.83 -19.93 3.52
N ILE A 543 23.29 -19.16 4.47
CA ILE A 543 23.37 -17.70 4.43
C ILE A 543 24.80 -17.21 4.57
N ALA A 544 25.59 -17.79 5.47
CA ALA A 544 27.00 -17.42 5.63
C ALA A 544 27.85 -17.67 4.37
N ARG A 545 27.54 -18.73 3.61
CA ARG A 545 28.32 -19.14 2.42
C ARG A 545 27.80 -18.55 1.11
N HIS A 546 26.49 -18.44 0.97
CA HIS A 546 25.81 -18.13 -0.29
C HIS A 546 24.72 -17.06 -0.15
N GLY A 547 24.58 -16.44 1.03
CA GLY A 547 23.52 -15.47 1.31
C GLY A 547 23.56 -14.23 0.42
N THR A 548 24.70 -13.90 -0.18
CA THR A 548 24.85 -12.79 -1.14
C THR A 548 24.51 -13.18 -2.58
N ALA A 549 24.38 -14.48 -2.88
CA ALA A 549 24.12 -14.97 -4.23
C ALA A 549 22.62 -15.17 -4.53
N PHE A 550 21.76 -15.19 -3.51
CA PHE A 550 20.34 -15.49 -3.67
C PHE A 550 19.43 -14.48 -2.98
N ARG A 551 18.28 -14.22 -3.59
CA ARG A 551 17.16 -13.45 -2.99
C ARG A 551 15.85 -14.17 -3.26
N PHE A 552 14.84 -13.88 -2.46
CA PHE A 552 13.48 -14.36 -2.67
C PHE A 552 12.51 -13.19 -2.66
N THR A 553 11.47 -13.25 -3.48
CA THR A 553 10.34 -12.34 -3.38
C THR A 553 9.04 -13.10 -3.63
N THR A 554 7.98 -12.73 -2.93
CA THR A 554 6.65 -13.34 -3.10
C THR A 554 6.11 -13.18 -4.53
N ALA A 555 6.56 -12.14 -5.24
CA ALA A 555 6.10 -11.82 -6.59
C ALA A 555 6.88 -12.52 -7.72
N LYS A 556 8.17 -12.83 -7.56
CA LYS A 556 8.98 -13.49 -8.61
C LYS A 556 9.55 -14.86 -8.20
N GLY A 557 9.47 -15.23 -6.92
CA GLY A 557 10.10 -16.43 -6.36
C GLY A 557 11.59 -16.20 -6.08
N TRP A 558 12.43 -17.21 -6.28
CA TRP A 558 13.88 -17.11 -6.11
C TRP A 558 14.57 -16.39 -7.26
N LEU A 559 15.57 -15.59 -6.90
CA LEU A 559 16.48 -14.90 -7.80
C LEU A 559 17.92 -15.26 -7.44
N GLY A 560 18.77 -15.40 -8.45
CA GLY A 560 20.20 -15.62 -8.30
C GLY A 560 20.99 -14.49 -8.95
N TRP A 561 22.10 -14.12 -8.33
CA TRP A 561 23.03 -13.14 -8.88
C TRP A 561 23.91 -13.76 -9.97
N ASP A 562 24.00 -13.14 -11.14
CA ASP A 562 24.76 -13.62 -12.31
C ASP A 562 25.99 -12.77 -12.65
N ASP A 563 26.52 -12.02 -11.67
CA ASP A 563 27.59 -11.04 -11.80
C ASP A 563 27.23 -9.72 -12.48
N ARG A 564 25.99 -9.60 -12.97
CA ARG A 564 25.49 -8.38 -13.60
C ARG A 564 24.14 -7.94 -13.06
N ARG A 565 23.31 -8.89 -12.61
CA ARG A 565 21.96 -8.65 -12.12
C ARG A 565 21.41 -9.78 -11.27
N TRP A 566 20.24 -9.53 -10.68
CA TRP A 566 19.38 -10.53 -10.08
C TRP A 566 18.46 -11.17 -11.12
N ARG A 567 18.84 -12.36 -11.59
CA ARG A 567 18.06 -13.15 -12.55
C ARG A 567 17.03 -14.00 -11.82
N VAL A 568 15.78 -13.98 -12.28
CA VAL A 568 14.76 -14.92 -11.80
C VAL A 568 15.19 -16.33 -12.19
N LEU A 569 15.26 -17.22 -11.21
CA LEU A 569 15.68 -18.60 -11.44
C LEU A 569 14.50 -19.44 -11.94
N ASP A 570 14.80 -20.46 -12.72
CA ASP A 570 13.80 -21.39 -13.23
C ASP A 570 13.22 -22.22 -12.08
N GLN A 571 11.90 -22.17 -11.91
CA GLN A 571 11.21 -22.74 -10.76
C GLN A 571 9.71 -22.91 -11.01
N ASP A 572 9.18 -24.00 -10.48
CA ASP A 572 7.74 -24.24 -10.40
C ASP A 572 7.21 -23.82 -9.03
N LYS A 573 5.98 -23.32 -8.98
CA LYS A 573 5.32 -22.84 -7.75
C LYS A 573 5.31 -23.90 -6.64
N ASP A 574 5.05 -25.15 -7.01
CA ASP A 574 4.96 -26.30 -6.10
C ASP A 574 6.10 -27.31 -6.33
N GLY A 575 7.11 -26.94 -7.13
CA GLY A 575 8.24 -27.78 -7.46
C GLY A 575 9.39 -27.71 -6.47
N PRO A 576 10.49 -28.45 -6.73
CA PRO A 576 11.71 -28.31 -5.95
C PRO A 576 12.29 -26.89 -6.08
N PRO A 577 13.13 -26.44 -5.12
CA PRO A 577 13.81 -25.16 -5.25
C PRO A 577 14.68 -25.13 -6.54
N PRO A 578 15.05 -23.94 -7.05
CA PRO A 578 15.86 -23.85 -8.27
C PRO A 578 17.18 -24.64 -8.17
N SER A 579 17.68 -25.12 -9.31
CA SER A 579 18.86 -26.00 -9.38
C SER A 579 20.12 -25.37 -8.77
N GLU A 580 20.28 -24.06 -8.96
CA GLU A 580 21.39 -23.27 -8.44
C GLU A 580 21.34 -23.19 -6.91
N LEU A 581 20.14 -22.98 -6.35
CA LEU A 581 19.93 -22.98 -4.90
C LEU A 581 20.09 -24.38 -4.30
N GLN A 582 19.61 -25.42 -4.98
CA GLN A 582 19.83 -26.81 -4.56
C GLN A 582 21.32 -27.14 -4.48
N SER A 583 22.09 -26.72 -5.48
CA SER A 583 23.54 -26.93 -5.53
C SER A 583 24.21 -26.22 -4.35
N ALA A 584 23.88 -24.95 -4.09
CA ALA A 584 24.40 -24.20 -2.95
C ALA A 584 24.06 -24.85 -1.58
N ILE A 585 22.86 -25.44 -1.46
CA ILE A 585 22.47 -26.17 -0.25
C ILE A 585 23.31 -27.45 -0.08
N PHE A 586 23.49 -28.24 -1.14
CA PHE A 586 24.32 -29.43 -1.05
C PHE A 586 25.80 -29.10 -0.80
N ASP A 587 26.31 -28.03 -1.39
CA ASP A 587 27.66 -27.54 -1.12
C ASP A 587 27.80 -27.11 0.34
N THR A 588 26.79 -26.44 0.90
CA THR A 588 26.73 -26.09 2.33
C THR A 588 26.73 -27.34 3.21
N ILE A 589 25.93 -28.35 2.89
CA ILE A 589 25.86 -29.61 3.65
C ILE A 589 27.19 -30.35 3.61
N ARG A 590 27.81 -30.46 2.43
CA ARG A 590 29.13 -31.10 2.26
C ARG A 590 30.22 -30.33 2.99
N ALA A 591 30.12 -29.00 3.06
CA ALA A 591 31.05 -28.16 3.79
C ALA A 591 31.04 -28.42 5.31
N ILE A 592 29.97 -28.98 5.89
CA ILE A 592 29.95 -29.39 7.31
C ILE A 592 31.03 -30.43 7.60
N GLN A 593 31.37 -31.29 6.63
CA GLN A 593 32.48 -32.24 6.79
C GLN A 593 33.85 -31.53 6.75
N ALA A 594 33.95 -30.40 6.04
CA ALA A 594 35.13 -29.54 6.10
C ALA A 594 35.22 -28.80 7.45
N GLU A 595 34.10 -28.32 7.98
CA GLU A 595 34.00 -27.73 9.32
C GLU A 595 34.44 -28.73 10.39
N ALA A 596 33.99 -29.99 10.31
CA ALA A 596 34.43 -31.05 11.21
C ALA A 596 35.94 -31.28 11.16
N ARG A 597 36.55 -31.27 9.95
CA ARG A 597 38.01 -31.37 9.79
C ARG A 597 38.72 -30.16 10.38
N ALA A 598 38.23 -28.95 10.14
CA ALA A 598 38.79 -27.72 10.71
C ALA A 598 38.79 -27.78 12.24
N VAL A 599 37.67 -28.14 12.86
CA VAL A 599 37.58 -28.35 14.32
C VAL A 599 38.63 -29.35 14.79
N ARG A 600 38.75 -30.49 14.11
CA ARG A 600 39.73 -31.52 14.46
C ARG A 600 41.17 -31.01 14.37
N GLN A 601 41.49 -30.21 13.35
CA GLN A 601 42.82 -29.66 13.11
C GLN A 601 43.23 -28.60 14.15
N THR A 602 42.27 -27.88 14.75
CA THR A 602 42.57 -26.98 15.88
C THR A 602 42.93 -27.70 17.18
N GLY A 603 42.75 -29.03 17.24
CA GLY A 603 43.01 -29.82 18.43
C GLY A 603 41.92 -29.73 19.50
N ILE A 604 42.08 -30.54 20.55
CA ILE A 604 41.16 -30.55 21.71
C ILE A 604 41.42 -29.29 22.54
N HIS A 605 40.35 -28.59 22.91
CA HIS A 605 40.41 -27.47 23.82
C HIS A 605 40.88 -27.91 25.20
N ASP A 606 41.96 -27.31 25.67
CA ASP A 606 42.52 -27.50 27.00
C ASP A 606 43.02 -26.14 27.53
N PRO A 607 42.51 -25.64 28.68
CA PRO A 607 42.84 -24.29 29.15
C PRO A 607 44.34 -24.03 29.33
N ASP A 608 45.12 -25.06 29.64
CA ASP A 608 46.54 -24.92 29.98
C ASP A 608 47.45 -25.15 28.76
N SER A 609 47.09 -26.07 27.87
CA SER A 609 47.94 -26.52 26.76
C SER A 609 47.43 -26.15 25.36
N ASN A 610 46.12 -25.96 25.17
CA ASN A 610 45.53 -25.54 23.89
C ASN A 610 44.23 -24.74 24.10
N PRO A 611 44.31 -23.51 24.66
CA PRO A 611 43.13 -22.72 25.03
C PRO A 611 42.29 -22.26 23.82
N HIS A 612 42.82 -22.37 22.60
CA HIS A 612 42.14 -21.95 21.38
C HIS A 612 41.58 -23.11 20.55
N GLY A 613 41.83 -24.37 20.96
CA GLY A 613 41.25 -25.55 20.33
C GLY A 613 39.72 -25.49 20.30
N LEU A 614 39.12 -26.02 19.23
CA LEU A 614 37.66 -26.07 19.09
C LEU A 614 37.09 -27.48 19.36
N ASP A 615 37.90 -28.53 19.24
CA ASP A 615 37.40 -29.88 19.47
C ASP A 615 37.18 -30.09 20.98
N ARG A 616 36.10 -30.78 21.33
CA ARG A 616 35.74 -31.02 22.74
C ARG A 616 35.00 -32.34 22.88
N LEU A 617 35.13 -32.95 24.04
CA LEU A 617 34.41 -34.16 24.40
C LEU A 617 32.97 -33.80 24.78
N ILE A 618 32.02 -34.26 23.97
CA ILE A 618 30.59 -34.09 24.19
C ILE A 618 30.00 -35.39 24.73
N PRO A 619 29.28 -35.37 25.87
CA PRO A 619 28.54 -36.53 26.35
C PRO A 619 27.46 -36.96 25.35
N SER A 620 27.50 -38.21 24.91
CA SER A 620 26.51 -38.81 24.01
C SER A 620 26.10 -40.18 24.57
N GLY A 621 25.10 -40.19 25.45
CA GLY A 621 24.69 -41.38 26.19
C GLY A 621 25.76 -41.80 27.19
N ARG A 622 26.28 -43.04 27.07
CA ARG A 622 27.32 -43.60 27.97
C ARG A 622 28.76 -43.34 27.53
N LYS A 623 28.98 -42.63 26.40
CA LYS A 623 30.31 -42.38 25.83
C LYS A 623 30.50 -40.89 25.57
N ASN A 624 31.75 -40.44 25.64
CA ASN A 624 32.14 -39.12 25.17
C ASN A 624 32.57 -39.22 23.70
N VAL A 625 32.04 -38.33 22.86
CA VAL A 625 32.35 -38.26 21.44
C VAL A 625 32.89 -36.87 21.14
N LEU A 626 33.90 -36.78 20.27
CA LEU A 626 34.45 -35.50 19.86
C LEU A 626 33.43 -34.68 19.05
N LEU A 627 33.42 -33.36 19.25
CA LEU A 627 32.59 -32.44 18.49
C LEU A 627 32.82 -32.59 16.99
N SER A 628 34.08 -32.73 16.57
CA SER A 628 34.43 -32.96 15.17
C SER A 628 33.79 -34.24 14.59
N ALA A 629 33.72 -35.32 15.37
CA ALA A 629 33.06 -36.56 14.95
C ALA A 629 31.54 -36.43 14.87
N LEU A 630 30.91 -35.67 15.78
CA LEU A 630 29.48 -35.36 15.74
C LEU A 630 29.12 -34.51 14.51
N LEU A 631 29.90 -33.46 14.23
CA LEU A 631 29.71 -32.61 13.04
C LEU A 631 29.87 -33.41 11.75
N ALA A 632 30.90 -34.26 11.65
CA ALA A 632 31.11 -35.10 10.47
C ALA A 632 29.95 -36.09 10.26
N LYS A 633 29.40 -36.65 11.34
CA LYS A 633 28.23 -37.52 11.28
C LYS A 633 27.00 -36.74 10.82
N PHE A 634 26.73 -35.58 11.42
CA PHE A 634 25.61 -34.72 11.06
C PHE A 634 25.64 -34.29 9.59
N GLY A 635 26.81 -33.92 9.06
CA GLY A 635 26.98 -33.59 7.64
C GLY A 635 26.56 -34.74 6.72
N ARG A 636 27.04 -35.97 6.97
CA ARG A 636 26.68 -37.15 6.17
C ARG A 636 25.20 -37.51 6.26
N GLU A 637 24.62 -37.45 7.46
CA GLU A 637 23.19 -37.75 7.67
C GLU A 637 22.27 -36.69 7.04
N SER A 638 22.80 -35.49 6.76
CA SER A 638 22.05 -34.40 6.16
C SER A 638 22.01 -34.44 4.63
N GLU A 639 22.83 -35.27 3.96
CA GLU A 639 22.87 -35.44 2.51
C GLU A 639 21.69 -36.28 1.99
N THR A 640 20.47 -35.74 2.10
CA THR A 640 19.24 -36.40 1.64
C THR A 640 18.51 -35.58 0.58
N ALA A 641 17.81 -36.25 -0.34
CA ALA A 641 17.12 -35.60 -1.47
C ALA A 641 16.02 -34.61 -1.04
N GLY A 642 15.40 -34.80 0.12
CA GLY A 642 14.37 -33.89 0.65
C GLY A 642 14.91 -32.65 1.37
N LYS A 643 16.21 -32.64 1.73
CA LYS A 643 16.81 -31.58 2.53
C LYS A 643 16.78 -30.20 1.82
N PRO A 644 17.08 -30.08 0.51
CA PRO A 644 17.05 -28.79 -0.17
C PRO A 644 15.73 -28.02 -0.02
N SER A 645 14.59 -28.71 -0.14
CA SER A 645 13.28 -28.07 -0.02
C SER A 645 13.03 -27.51 1.39
N SER A 646 13.43 -28.24 2.44
CA SER A 646 13.30 -27.78 3.82
C SER A 646 14.19 -26.57 4.11
N ILE A 647 15.46 -26.62 3.68
CA ILE A 647 16.42 -25.54 3.90
C ILE A 647 16.03 -24.30 3.10
N ALA A 648 15.60 -24.44 1.85
CA ALA A 648 15.11 -23.33 1.03
C ALA A 648 13.95 -22.61 1.73
N LYS A 649 12.95 -23.35 2.27
CA LYS A 649 11.83 -22.76 3.01
C LYS A 649 12.26 -22.00 4.27
N LEU A 650 13.30 -22.47 4.97
CA LEU A 650 13.87 -21.73 6.10
C LEU A 650 14.60 -20.48 5.63
N ALA A 651 15.43 -20.61 4.59
CA ALA A 651 16.24 -19.54 4.03
C ALA A 651 15.41 -18.40 3.42
N GLN A 652 14.21 -18.69 2.91
CA GLN A 652 13.25 -17.67 2.44
C GLN A 652 13.08 -16.56 3.47
N LYS A 653 12.98 -16.91 4.76
CA LYS A 653 12.75 -15.92 5.82
C LYS A 653 13.88 -14.88 5.94
N TRP A 654 15.11 -15.24 5.60
CA TRP A 654 16.27 -14.36 5.67
C TRP A 654 16.62 -13.69 4.34
N LEU A 655 16.24 -14.31 3.22
CA LEU A 655 16.58 -13.85 1.87
C LEU A 655 15.43 -13.12 1.18
N THR A 656 14.28 -12.97 1.85
CA THR A 656 13.13 -12.25 1.30
C THR A 656 13.45 -10.76 1.19
N VAL A 657 13.24 -10.22 0.00
CA VAL A 657 13.27 -8.79 -0.30
C VAL A 657 11.96 -8.43 -0.99
N SER A 658 11.39 -7.27 -0.65
CA SER A 658 10.14 -6.82 -1.26
C SER A 658 10.35 -6.56 -2.76
N ILE A 659 9.30 -6.73 -3.57
CA ILE A 659 9.43 -6.59 -5.02
C ILE A 659 9.73 -5.14 -5.44
N GLU A 660 9.29 -4.17 -4.62
CA GLU A 660 9.45 -2.74 -4.80
C GLU A 660 10.91 -2.27 -4.63
N ALA A 661 11.75 -3.06 -3.95
CA ALA A 661 13.16 -2.75 -3.81
C ALA A 661 13.98 -3.04 -5.08
N PHE A 662 13.46 -3.88 -5.99
CA PHE A 662 14.13 -4.23 -7.25
C PHE A 662 13.87 -3.16 -8.32
N ASP A 663 14.91 -2.86 -9.11
CA ASP A 663 14.86 -1.89 -10.22
C ASP A 663 14.36 -0.48 -9.80
N CYS A 664 14.61 -0.12 -8.53
CA CYS A 664 14.04 1.06 -7.88
C CYS A 664 14.63 2.39 -8.36
N ASP A 665 15.86 2.42 -8.85
CA ASP A 665 16.45 3.62 -9.45
C ASP A 665 15.90 3.84 -10.87
N PRO A 666 15.08 4.87 -11.10
CA PRO A 666 14.51 5.13 -12.42
C PRO A 666 15.56 5.64 -13.41
N PHE A 667 16.72 6.12 -12.96
CA PHE A 667 17.78 6.67 -13.81
C PHE A 667 18.99 5.75 -13.92
N ALA A 668 18.89 4.50 -13.46
CA ALA A 668 19.90 3.47 -13.69
C ALA A 668 19.54 2.61 -14.91
N ILE A 669 20.50 2.45 -15.83
CA ILE A 669 20.41 1.55 -16.98
C ILE A 669 21.55 0.54 -16.90
N ASN A 670 21.21 -0.68 -16.53
CA ASN A 670 22.16 -1.77 -16.40
C ASN A 670 22.54 -2.33 -17.79
N VAL A 671 23.84 -2.31 -18.14
CA VAL A 671 24.42 -2.72 -19.43
C VAL A 671 25.47 -3.83 -19.25
N LEU A 672 25.99 -4.46 -20.31
CA LEU A 672 26.86 -5.64 -20.14
C LEU A 672 28.13 -5.38 -19.30
N ASN A 673 28.71 -4.18 -19.39
CA ASN A 673 29.96 -3.80 -18.75
C ASN A 673 29.81 -2.88 -17.52
N GLY A 674 28.59 -2.60 -17.06
CA GLY A 674 28.34 -1.83 -15.85
C GLY A 674 26.91 -1.30 -15.75
N THR A 675 26.65 -0.42 -14.79
CA THR A 675 25.39 0.33 -14.69
C THR A 675 25.64 1.79 -15.05
N LEU A 676 24.93 2.29 -16.06
CA LEU A 676 24.90 3.71 -16.40
C LEU A 676 23.96 4.43 -15.44
N ARG A 677 24.45 5.41 -14.68
CA ARG A 677 23.64 6.22 -13.75
C ARG A 677 23.58 7.65 -14.20
N PHE A 678 22.38 8.17 -14.36
CA PHE A 678 22.15 9.54 -14.83
C PHE A 678 21.74 10.45 -13.67
N GLU A 679 22.29 11.66 -13.66
CA GLU A 679 21.93 12.67 -12.67
C GLU A 679 21.67 14.03 -13.32
N ARG A 680 20.72 14.77 -12.73
CA ARG A 680 20.45 16.16 -13.08
C ARG A 680 21.16 17.07 -12.09
N TYR A 681 21.81 18.11 -12.59
CA TYR A 681 22.42 19.15 -11.76
C TYR A 681 22.19 20.54 -12.35
N ARG A 682 22.53 21.58 -11.59
CA ARG A 682 22.59 22.95 -12.09
C ARG A 682 24.03 23.39 -12.15
N ASP A 683 24.44 23.99 -13.27
CA ASP A 683 25.77 24.60 -13.39
C ASP A 683 25.87 25.90 -12.59
N SER A 684 27.06 26.52 -12.61
CA SER A 684 27.34 27.80 -11.95
C SER A 684 26.42 28.95 -12.40
N ASP A 685 25.86 28.86 -13.61
CA ASP A 685 24.95 29.84 -14.19
C ASP A 685 23.47 29.52 -13.88
N GLY A 686 23.21 28.47 -13.08
CA GLY A 686 21.88 28.01 -12.72
C GLY A 686 21.15 27.26 -13.83
N ARG A 687 21.80 26.99 -14.97
CA ARG A 687 21.20 26.24 -16.09
C ARG A 687 21.12 24.76 -15.74
N ARG A 688 20.04 24.11 -16.18
CA ARG A 688 19.87 22.66 -16.00
C ARG A 688 20.88 21.93 -16.90
N ARG A 689 21.57 20.96 -16.32
CA ARG A 689 22.54 20.09 -16.98
C ARG A 689 22.30 18.65 -16.55
N ALA A 690 22.87 17.73 -17.31
CA ALA A 690 22.86 16.31 -17.03
C ALA A 690 24.24 15.72 -17.22
N ARG A 691 24.56 14.67 -16.48
CA ARG A 691 25.76 13.85 -16.65
C ARG A 691 25.43 12.41 -16.30
N PHE A 692 26.35 11.49 -16.62
CA PHE A 692 26.22 10.10 -16.23
C PHE A 692 27.57 9.51 -15.80
N SER A 693 27.52 8.40 -15.07
CA SER A 693 28.68 7.57 -14.72
C SER A 693 28.45 6.13 -15.20
N LEU A 694 29.51 5.43 -15.61
CA LEU A 694 29.51 3.98 -15.77
C LEU A 694 30.13 3.36 -14.52
N GLU A 695 29.32 2.69 -13.72
CA GLU A 695 29.74 2.05 -12.47
C GLU A 695 29.82 0.53 -12.62
N ALA A 696 30.67 -0.12 -11.84
CA ALA A 696 30.72 -1.58 -11.80
C ALA A 696 29.40 -2.16 -11.28
N HIS A 697 29.05 -3.37 -11.76
CA HIS A 697 27.86 -4.09 -11.30
C HIS A 697 27.90 -4.34 -9.80
N ARG A 698 26.81 -3.98 -9.12
CA ARG A 698 26.68 -4.10 -7.67
C ARG A 698 25.44 -4.89 -7.31
N ARG A 699 25.60 -5.85 -6.39
CA ARG A 699 24.50 -6.70 -5.89
C ARG A 699 23.46 -5.88 -5.15
N GLU A 700 23.93 -4.83 -4.49
CA GLU A 700 23.14 -3.96 -3.61
C GLU A 700 22.13 -3.11 -4.41
N ASP A 701 22.37 -2.95 -5.72
CA ASP A 701 21.50 -2.15 -6.58
C ASP A 701 20.18 -2.85 -6.89
N LEU A 702 20.09 -4.15 -6.64
CA LEU A 702 18.88 -4.95 -6.87
C LEU A 702 18.31 -4.81 -8.29
N ASN A 703 19.18 -4.61 -9.29
CA ASN A 703 18.78 -4.59 -10.69
C ASN A 703 18.40 -6.01 -11.15
N THR A 704 17.20 -6.20 -11.69
CA THR A 704 16.78 -7.44 -12.37
C THR A 704 16.86 -7.31 -13.89
N LYS A 705 16.91 -6.09 -14.40
CA LYS A 705 16.98 -5.79 -15.83
C LYS A 705 18.41 -5.66 -16.31
N LEU A 706 18.62 -5.94 -17.60
CA LEU A 706 19.90 -5.83 -18.29
C LEU A 706 19.64 -5.53 -19.77
N ALA A 707 20.28 -4.48 -20.27
CA ALA A 707 20.44 -4.22 -21.69
C ALA A 707 21.60 -5.10 -22.21
N PRO A 708 21.41 -5.92 -23.26
CA PRO A 708 22.39 -6.89 -23.75
C PRO A 708 23.47 -6.24 -24.64
N VAL A 709 23.84 -5.01 -24.33
CA VAL A 709 24.79 -4.19 -25.08
C VAL A 709 25.82 -3.65 -24.09
N ALA A 710 27.11 -3.60 -24.46
CA ALA A 710 28.12 -2.91 -23.67
C ALA A 710 28.12 -1.42 -24.04
N PHE A 711 28.25 -0.54 -23.06
CA PHE A 711 28.47 0.88 -23.33
C PHE A 711 29.91 1.10 -23.78
N ASP A 712 30.07 1.67 -24.97
CA ASP A 712 31.35 2.02 -25.57
C ASP A 712 31.24 3.47 -26.09
N PRO A 713 31.89 4.45 -25.46
CA PRO A 713 31.75 5.86 -25.84
C PRO A 713 32.23 6.14 -27.27
N ASP A 714 33.10 5.30 -27.83
CA ASP A 714 33.67 5.47 -29.16
C ASP A 714 32.85 4.74 -30.26
N ALA A 715 31.82 3.98 -29.88
CA ALA A 715 31.01 3.26 -30.84
C ALA A 715 30.16 4.21 -31.71
N ILE A 716 30.21 3.99 -33.02
CA ILE A 716 29.45 4.71 -34.05
C ILE A 716 28.37 3.80 -34.65
N CYS A 717 27.34 4.41 -35.27
CA CYS A 717 26.25 3.68 -35.91
C CYS A 717 25.81 4.33 -37.24
N PRO A 718 26.68 4.36 -38.26
CA PRO A 718 26.38 5.02 -39.52
C PRO A 718 25.15 4.44 -40.25
N ILE A 719 24.91 3.12 -40.17
CA ILE A 719 23.73 2.52 -40.82
C ILE A 719 22.44 2.98 -40.11
N TYR A 720 22.48 3.10 -38.78
CA TYR A 720 21.38 3.68 -38.01
C TYR A 720 21.13 5.15 -38.38
N ASP A 721 22.19 5.94 -38.48
CA ASP A 721 22.10 7.36 -38.84
C ASP A 721 21.49 7.56 -40.23
N ASP A 722 21.97 6.80 -41.22
CA ASP A 722 21.42 6.80 -42.59
C ASP A 722 19.96 6.36 -42.62
N PHE A 723 19.62 5.31 -41.86
CA PHE A 723 18.25 4.82 -41.74
C PHE A 723 17.31 5.88 -41.15
N PHE A 724 17.71 6.57 -40.08
CA PHE A 724 16.90 7.64 -39.47
C PHE A 724 16.87 8.91 -40.32
N ALA A 725 17.93 9.24 -41.05
CA ALA A 725 17.95 10.36 -42.00
C ALA A 725 16.98 10.12 -43.16
N TRP A 726 16.90 8.89 -43.66
CA TRP A 726 15.91 8.49 -44.66
C TRP A 726 14.48 8.50 -44.09
N ALA A 727 14.26 7.89 -42.93
CA ALA A 727 12.92 7.78 -42.33
C ALA A 727 12.37 9.15 -41.89
N HIS A 728 13.26 10.02 -41.39
CA HIS A 728 12.95 11.36 -40.89
C HIS A 728 14.01 12.36 -41.36
N PRO A 729 13.84 12.98 -42.54
CA PRO A 729 14.78 13.97 -43.08
C PRO A 729 14.92 15.24 -42.23
N ASP A 730 13.89 15.58 -41.46
CA ASP A 730 13.91 16.70 -40.51
C ASP A 730 14.80 16.40 -39.29
N GLY A 731 15.78 17.28 -39.03
CA GLY A 731 16.69 17.14 -37.90
C GLY A 731 16.01 17.29 -36.54
N GLY A 732 14.97 18.14 -36.45
CA GLY A 732 14.18 18.32 -35.23
C GLY A 732 13.44 17.04 -34.81
N MET A 733 12.85 16.33 -35.77
CA MET A 733 12.22 15.03 -35.57
C MET A 733 13.23 13.97 -35.10
N ARG A 734 14.43 13.92 -35.71
CA ARG A 734 15.48 12.98 -35.27
C ARG A 734 15.92 13.25 -33.82
N ARG A 735 16.17 14.51 -33.47
CA ARG A 735 16.47 14.91 -32.09
C ARG A 735 15.35 14.49 -31.13
N TYR A 736 14.10 14.79 -31.47
CA TYR A 736 12.93 14.41 -30.67
C TYR A 736 12.86 12.90 -30.47
N LEU A 737 13.05 12.08 -31.50
CA LEU A 737 13.03 10.62 -31.36
C LEU A 737 14.16 10.10 -30.49
N HIS A 738 15.37 10.66 -30.60
CA HIS A 738 16.47 10.31 -29.68
C HIS A 738 16.14 10.68 -28.23
N GLN A 739 15.55 11.87 -27.98
CA GLN A 739 15.06 12.25 -26.65
C GLN A 739 13.99 11.27 -26.14
N VAL A 740 13.02 10.92 -26.98
CA VAL A 740 11.94 9.98 -26.65
C VAL A 740 12.51 8.62 -26.27
N VAL A 741 13.43 8.07 -27.06
CA VAL A 741 13.99 6.74 -26.79
C VAL A 741 14.91 6.75 -25.57
N GLY A 742 15.71 7.80 -25.39
CA GLY A 742 16.52 8.01 -24.19
C GLY A 742 15.66 8.13 -22.93
N TYR A 743 14.60 8.95 -22.97
CA TYR A 743 13.59 9.02 -21.92
C TYR A 743 12.93 7.65 -21.68
N THR A 744 12.61 6.93 -22.74
CA THR A 744 12.02 5.59 -22.70
C THR A 744 12.89 4.55 -22.00
N ALA A 745 14.22 4.71 -22.00
CA ALA A 745 15.12 3.83 -21.27
C ALA A 745 15.05 3.99 -19.73
N THR A 746 14.53 5.12 -19.24
CA THR A 746 14.41 5.40 -17.79
C THR A 746 13.11 4.83 -17.19
N GLY A 747 12.99 4.84 -15.87
CA GLY A 747 11.75 4.61 -15.12
C GLY A 747 10.89 5.85 -14.90
N ASP A 748 11.33 7.03 -15.36
CA ASP A 748 10.59 8.27 -15.17
C ASP A 748 9.33 8.29 -16.04
N THR A 749 8.20 8.69 -15.46
CA THR A 749 6.91 8.84 -16.14
C THR A 749 6.41 10.28 -16.12
N GLY A 750 7.27 11.25 -15.78
CA GLY A 750 6.90 12.65 -15.57
C GLY A 750 6.30 13.33 -16.80
N GLU A 751 6.65 12.89 -18.01
CA GLU A 751 6.05 13.42 -19.24
C GLU A 751 4.59 13.00 -19.43
N GLN A 752 4.16 11.89 -18.82
CA GLN A 752 2.82 11.29 -18.99
C GLN A 752 2.40 11.12 -20.46
N LYS A 753 3.32 10.69 -21.32
CA LYS A 753 3.08 10.54 -22.77
C LYS A 753 3.10 9.08 -23.23
N LEU A 754 2.42 8.83 -24.35
CA LEU A 754 2.51 7.61 -25.14
C LEU A 754 2.70 8.00 -26.62
N TRP A 755 3.40 7.15 -27.36
CA TRP A 755 3.76 7.41 -28.75
C TRP A 755 3.04 6.45 -29.69
N PHE A 756 2.25 7.02 -30.60
CA PHE A 756 1.63 6.29 -31.69
C PHE A 756 2.42 6.55 -32.98
N HIS A 757 3.20 5.56 -33.39
CA HIS A 757 3.98 5.58 -34.63
C HIS A 757 3.07 5.20 -35.82
N TYR A 758 2.72 6.20 -36.62
CA TYR A 758 1.75 6.10 -37.72
C TYR A 758 2.42 6.22 -39.09
N GLY A 759 2.10 5.31 -39.99
CA GLY A 759 2.46 5.41 -41.41
C GLY A 759 1.98 4.19 -42.19
N LEU A 760 1.81 4.34 -43.49
CA LEU A 760 1.48 3.24 -44.40
C LEU A 760 2.72 2.36 -44.56
N GLY A 761 2.57 1.03 -44.50
CA GLY A 761 3.67 0.06 -44.35
C GLY A 761 4.91 0.25 -45.25
N ALA A 762 6.00 -0.45 -44.92
CA ALA A 762 7.32 -0.28 -45.56
C ALA A 762 7.98 1.09 -45.31
N ASN A 763 7.76 1.66 -44.12
CA ASN A 763 8.26 2.97 -43.70
C ASN A 763 9.36 2.91 -42.61
N GLY A 764 9.74 1.71 -42.14
CA GLY A 764 10.77 1.53 -41.13
C GLY A 764 10.30 1.53 -39.66
N LYS A 765 9.02 1.83 -39.36
CA LYS A 765 8.53 1.96 -37.96
C LYS A 765 8.82 0.74 -37.09
N SER A 766 8.48 -0.45 -37.60
CA SER A 766 8.63 -1.71 -36.86
C SER A 766 10.10 -2.05 -36.67
N THR A 767 10.92 -1.82 -37.70
CA THR A 767 12.38 -2.00 -37.65
C THR A 767 13.02 -1.16 -36.55
N ALA A 768 12.63 0.12 -36.43
CA ALA A 768 13.12 1.00 -35.38
C ALA A 768 12.69 0.54 -33.97
N MET A 769 11.41 0.23 -33.78
CA MET A 769 10.89 -0.23 -32.48
C MET A 769 11.47 -1.59 -32.06
N ASP A 770 11.73 -2.50 -33.00
CA ASP A 770 12.40 -3.78 -32.76
C ASP A 770 13.87 -3.58 -32.40
N LEU A 771 14.56 -2.63 -33.05
CA LEU A 771 15.93 -2.28 -32.72
C LEU A 771 16.04 -1.68 -31.31
N TRP A 772 15.19 -0.72 -30.95
CA TRP A 772 15.22 -0.15 -29.60
C TRP A 772 14.93 -1.19 -28.53
N ALA A 773 13.99 -2.10 -28.78
CA ALA A 773 13.72 -3.23 -27.89
C ALA A 773 14.91 -4.19 -27.77
N HIS A 774 15.64 -4.42 -28.87
CA HIS A 774 16.86 -5.22 -28.84
C HIS A 774 17.97 -4.58 -27.99
N VAL A 775 18.20 -3.28 -28.15
CA VAL A 775 19.20 -2.52 -27.37
C VAL A 775 18.85 -2.52 -25.87
N LEU A 776 17.56 -2.32 -25.53
CA LEU A 776 17.10 -2.26 -24.13
C LEU A 776 16.92 -3.64 -23.48
N GLY A 777 16.82 -4.72 -24.27
CA GLY A 777 16.70 -6.09 -23.77
C GLY A 777 15.55 -6.28 -22.77
N ASP A 778 15.90 -6.65 -21.53
CA ASP A 778 14.92 -6.98 -20.50
C ASP A 778 14.12 -5.76 -19.99
N TYR A 779 14.60 -4.55 -20.30
CA TYR A 779 13.84 -3.31 -20.09
C TYR A 779 12.74 -3.13 -21.16
N ALA A 780 12.72 -3.91 -22.24
CA ALA A 780 11.68 -3.89 -23.23
C ALA A 780 10.66 -5.03 -23.03
N GLY A 781 9.37 -4.71 -23.20
CA GLY A 781 8.26 -5.66 -23.10
C GLY A 781 7.29 -5.49 -24.27
N THR A 782 6.50 -6.55 -24.53
CA THR A 782 5.45 -6.54 -25.54
C THR A 782 4.13 -6.98 -24.91
N ILE A 783 3.03 -6.33 -25.30
CA ILE A 783 1.67 -6.66 -24.86
C ILE A 783 0.69 -6.58 -26.03
N GLY A 784 -0.38 -7.39 -25.98
CA GLY A 784 -1.47 -7.29 -26.95
C GLY A 784 -2.23 -5.97 -26.78
N ILE A 785 -2.50 -5.28 -27.90
CA ILE A 785 -3.22 -4.01 -27.93
C ILE A 785 -4.60 -4.13 -27.29
N GLU A 786 -5.21 -5.31 -27.32
CA GLU A 786 -6.52 -5.63 -26.75
C GLU A 786 -6.58 -5.30 -25.25
N THR A 787 -5.43 -5.30 -24.56
CA THR A 787 -5.33 -4.85 -23.17
C THR A 787 -5.78 -3.41 -23.01
N PHE A 788 -5.43 -2.55 -23.96
CA PHE A 788 -5.70 -1.12 -23.97
C PHE A 788 -6.94 -0.72 -24.78
N LEU A 789 -7.68 -1.67 -25.33
CA LEU A 789 -8.92 -1.41 -26.05
C LEU A 789 -10.15 -1.47 -25.13
N ASP A 790 -11.18 -0.71 -25.47
CA ASP A 790 -12.49 -0.83 -24.84
C ASP A 790 -13.23 -2.05 -25.43
N GLN A 791 -13.22 -3.15 -24.69
CA GLN A 791 -13.86 -4.41 -25.08
C GLN A 791 -15.37 -4.43 -24.79
N GLY A 792 -15.97 -3.34 -24.29
CA GLY A 792 -17.41 -3.25 -23.98
C GLY A 792 -17.89 -4.11 -22.80
N ILE A 793 -17.05 -5.01 -22.30
CA ILE A 793 -17.30 -5.84 -21.11
C ILE A 793 -16.63 -5.16 -19.93
N LYS A 794 -17.41 -4.68 -18.95
CA LYS A 794 -16.88 -4.24 -17.65
C LYS A 794 -16.22 -5.44 -16.99
N LYS A 795 -14.87 -5.52 -17.03
CA LYS A 795 -14.12 -6.50 -16.24
C LYS A 795 -14.55 -6.36 -14.78
N ARG A 796 -14.90 -7.48 -14.15
CA ARG A 796 -15.20 -7.52 -12.71
C ARG A 796 -13.94 -7.10 -11.95
N GLY A 797 -14.08 -6.36 -10.85
CA GLY A 797 -12.94 -5.83 -10.08
C GLY A 797 -12.02 -6.90 -9.48
N ASP A 798 -12.44 -8.17 -9.47
CA ASP A 798 -11.70 -9.34 -9.00
C ASP A 798 -10.93 -10.10 -10.11
N ALA A 799 -11.06 -9.70 -11.37
CA ALA A 799 -10.50 -10.43 -12.51
C ALA A 799 -8.96 -10.36 -12.53
N ALA A 800 -8.31 -11.50 -12.83
CA ALA A 800 -6.87 -11.56 -13.01
C ALA A 800 -6.42 -10.75 -14.25
N SER A 801 -5.27 -10.09 -14.13
CA SER A 801 -4.60 -9.28 -15.15
C SER A 801 -3.16 -9.75 -15.38
N PRO A 802 -2.95 -11.01 -15.81
CA PRO A 802 -1.61 -11.60 -15.95
C PRO A 802 -0.72 -10.85 -16.94
N ASP A 803 -1.30 -10.27 -18.00
CA ASP A 803 -0.55 -9.53 -19.02
C ASP A 803 0.10 -8.25 -18.48
N LEU A 804 -0.53 -7.61 -17.48
CA LEU A 804 -0.01 -6.43 -16.80
C LEU A 804 0.96 -6.82 -15.69
N ALA A 805 0.70 -7.91 -14.96
CA ALA A 805 1.52 -8.35 -13.85
C ALA A 805 2.99 -8.64 -14.23
N ARG A 806 3.26 -9.03 -15.49
CA ARG A 806 4.63 -9.28 -16.00
C ARG A 806 5.43 -8.01 -16.33
N LEU A 807 4.83 -6.82 -16.26
CA LEU A 807 5.44 -5.56 -16.71
C LEU A 807 6.33 -4.89 -15.67
N GLY A 808 6.53 -5.49 -14.50
CA GLY A 808 7.41 -4.95 -13.46
C GLY A 808 8.83 -4.67 -13.97
N GLY A 809 9.27 -3.42 -13.83
CA GLY A 809 10.58 -2.91 -14.27
C GLY A 809 10.74 -2.72 -15.78
N VAL A 810 9.72 -2.96 -16.61
CA VAL A 810 9.76 -2.64 -18.05
C VAL A 810 9.80 -1.11 -18.22
N ARG A 811 10.56 -0.62 -19.20
CA ARG A 811 10.74 0.81 -19.53
C ARG A 811 10.23 1.13 -20.94
N LEU A 812 10.45 0.23 -21.91
CA LEU A 812 9.84 0.30 -23.25
C LEU A 812 8.72 -0.75 -23.36
N LEU A 813 7.47 -0.32 -23.39
CA LEU A 813 6.33 -1.22 -23.63
C LEU A 813 5.80 -1.03 -25.05
N ARG A 814 5.82 -2.10 -25.84
CA ARG A 814 5.30 -2.11 -27.21
C ARG A 814 3.94 -2.80 -27.24
N ALA A 815 3.00 -2.22 -27.97
CA ALA A 815 1.72 -2.86 -28.25
C ALA A 815 1.59 -3.22 -29.74
N SER A 816 0.85 -4.29 -30.02
CA SER A 816 0.50 -4.69 -31.40
C SER A 816 -0.33 -3.62 -32.13
N GLU A 817 -0.43 -3.75 -33.45
CA GLU A 817 -1.19 -2.83 -34.27
C GLU A 817 -2.70 -2.94 -33.97
N PRO A 818 -3.40 -1.81 -33.71
CA PRO A 818 -4.85 -1.83 -33.55
C PRO A 818 -5.56 -2.15 -34.87
N GLU A 819 -6.64 -2.93 -34.78
CA GLU A 819 -7.54 -3.14 -35.91
C GLU A 819 -8.27 -1.86 -36.31
N ARG A 820 -8.69 -1.78 -37.57
CA ARG A 820 -9.46 -0.65 -38.08
C ARG A 820 -10.75 -0.46 -37.25
N GLY A 821 -10.91 0.72 -36.68
CA GLY A 821 -12.07 1.06 -35.86
C GLY A 821 -11.97 0.64 -34.38
N ALA A 822 -10.84 0.10 -33.94
CA ALA A 822 -10.58 -0.19 -32.53
C ALA A 822 -10.69 1.08 -31.66
N LYS A 823 -11.24 0.94 -30.45
CA LYS A 823 -11.46 2.05 -29.50
C LYS A 823 -10.54 1.93 -28.30
N LEU A 824 -9.83 3.01 -27.93
CA LEU A 824 -8.95 2.99 -26.76
C LEU A 824 -9.72 3.11 -25.45
N ASN A 825 -9.26 2.38 -24.42
CA ASN A 825 -9.74 2.50 -23.06
C ASN A 825 -9.03 3.66 -22.34
N GLU A 826 -9.67 4.82 -22.29
CA GLU A 826 -9.10 6.05 -21.72
C GLU A 826 -8.68 5.91 -20.26
N ALA A 827 -9.47 5.19 -19.45
CA ALA A 827 -9.16 5.02 -18.03
C ALA A 827 -7.88 4.20 -17.84
N LEU A 828 -7.72 3.11 -18.60
CA LEU A 828 -6.53 2.29 -18.50
C LEU A 828 -5.30 3.01 -19.07
N ILE A 829 -5.44 3.78 -20.16
CA ILE A 829 -4.33 4.58 -20.68
C ILE A 829 -3.88 5.65 -19.68
N LYS A 830 -4.83 6.33 -19.01
CA LYS A 830 -4.52 7.31 -17.97
C LYS A 830 -3.79 6.66 -16.79
N ALA A 831 -4.18 5.46 -16.38
CA ALA A 831 -3.49 4.70 -15.35
C ALA A 831 -2.07 4.27 -15.80
N ALA A 832 -1.95 3.68 -16.99
CA ALA A 832 -0.68 3.19 -17.55
C ALA A 832 0.36 4.29 -17.82
N THR A 833 -0.08 5.54 -17.98
CA THR A 833 0.79 6.71 -18.22
C THR A 833 0.85 7.66 -17.02
N GLY A 834 0.13 7.37 -15.93
CA GLY A 834 -0.07 8.28 -14.81
C GLY A 834 1.06 8.30 -13.79
N GLY A 835 1.89 7.25 -13.76
CA GLY A 835 2.95 7.09 -12.76
C GLY A 835 2.44 6.70 -11.36
N GLU A 836 1.15 6.40 -11.22
CA GLU A 836 0.54 5.91 -9.98
C GLU A 836 0.51 4.38 -9.96
N PRO A 837 0.63 3.74 -8.78
CA PRO A 837 0.51 2.29 -8.68
C PRO A 837 -0.87 1.81 -9.15
N MET A 838 -0.87 0.75 -9.95
CA MET A 838 -2.10 0.10 -10.42
C MET A 838 -2.24 -1.29 -9.81
N ALA A 839 -3.37 -1.56 -9.17
CA ALA A 839 -3.67 -2.87 -8.63
C ALA A 839 -3.79 -3.90 -9.76
N VAL A 840 -2.92 -4.91 -9.73
CA VAL A 840 -2.90 -6.02 -10.70
C VAL A 840 -2.94 -7.35 -9.98
N ARG A 841 -3.46 -8.39 -10.65
CA ARG A 841 -3.57 -9.73 -10.07
C ARG A 841 -3.02 -10.76 -11.04
N ALA A 842 -1.94 -11.43 -10.66
CA ALA A 842 -1.40 -12.53 -11.45
C ALA A 842 -2.26 -13.80 -11.31
N LEU A 843 -2.17 -14.70 -12.30
CA LEU A 843 -2.86 -15.98 -12.27
C LEU A 843 -2.38 -16.80 -11.04
N HIS A 844 -3.33 -17.30 -10.24
CA HIS A 844 -3.05 -18.06 -9.01
C HIS A 844 -2.26 -17.33 -7.90
N ARG A 845 -2.28 -15.99 -7.89
CA ARG A 845 -1.71 -15.13 -6.83
C ARG A 845 -2.69 -14.01 -6.43
N GLY A 846 -2.40 -13.36 -5.30
CA GLY A 846 -3.16 -12.20 -4.80
C GLY A 846 -2.93 -10.94 -5.64
N PHE A 847 -3.61 -9.86 -5.26
CA PHE A 847 -3.35 -8.53 -5.82
C PHE A 847 -1.98 -8.01 -5.37
N PHE A 848 -1.33 -7.24 -6.23
CA PHE A 848 -0.18 -6.42 -5.90
C PHE A 848 -0.22 -5.13 -6.73
N ASP A 849 0.48 -4.10 -6.25
CA ASP A 849 0.53 -2.83 -6.95
C ASP A 849 1.69 -2.81 -7.95
N LEU A 850 1.35 -2.69 -9.23
CA LEU A 850 2.32 -2.46 -10.29
C LEU A 850 2.53 -0.96 -10.44
N LEU A 851 3.75 -0.49 -10.22
CA LEU A 851 4.13 0.86 -10.64
C LEU A 851 4.46 0.85 -12.15
N PRO A 852 3.71 1.55 -13.00
CA PRO A 852 3.96 1.58 -14.43
C PRO A 852 5.18 2.48 -14.70
N LEU A 853 6.35 1.85 -14.83
CA LEU A 853 7.61 2.56 -15.14
C LEU A 853 7.91 2.60 -16.65
N PHE A 854 7.02 2.01 -17.46
CA PHE A 854 7.17 1.91 -18.89
C PHE A 854 6.57 3.10 -19.63
N LYS A 855 7.10 3.38 -20.81
CA LYS A 855 6.53 4.25 -21.82
C LYS A 855 5.91 3.40 -22.91
N LEU A 856 4.67 3.71 -23.27
CA LEU A 856 3.88 2.94 -24.23
C LEU A 856 4.14 3.44 -25.66
N HIS A 857 4.62 2.54 -26.51
CA HIS A 857 4.83 2.75 -27.94
C HIS A 857 3.91 1.82 -28.73
N ILE A 858 3.04 2.42 -29.55
CA ILE A 858 2.08 1.70 -30.39
C ILE A 858 2.45 1.97 -31.84
N GLY A 859 2.64 0.92 -32.63
CA GLY A 859 2.80 1.04 -34.07
C GLY A 859 1.53 0.61 -34.77
N GLY A 860 0.98 1.45 -35.66
CA GLY A 860 -0.12 1.01 -36.52
C GLY A 860 -0.31 1.81 -37.80
N ASN A 861 -1.04 1.21 -38.74
CA ASN A 861 -1.45 1.85 -39.99
C ASN A 861 -2.87 2.45 -39.86
N TYR A 862 -3.62 2.06 -38.83
CA TYR A 862 -4.94 2.59 -38.52
C TYR A 862 -4.91 3.32 -37.18
N LYS A 863 -5.37 4.57 -37.17
CA LYS A 863 -5.50 5.35 -35.94
C LYS A 863 -6.72 4.83 -35.15
N PRO A 864 -6.59 4.45 -33.88
CA PRO A 864 -7.75 4.01 -33.09
C PRO A 864 -8.73 5.16 -32.85
N SER A 865 -9.98 4.87 -32.57
CA SER A 865 -10.95 5.90 -32.15
C SER A 865 -10.78 6.22 -30.67
N ILE A 866 -10.80 7.51 -30.33
CA ILE A 866 -10.78 8.02 -28.95
C ILE A 866 -12.12 8.74 -28.72
N PRO A 867 -13.08 8.12 -27.99
CA PRO A 867 -14.43 8.67 -27.85
C PRO A 867 -14.49 9.99 -27.04
N GLY A 868 -13.59 10.16 -26.07
CA GLY A 868 -13.53 11.33 -25.22
C GLY A 868 -12.85 12.53 -25.87
N THR A 869 -13.47 13.69 -25.72
CA THR A 869 -12.90 15.00 -26.10
C THR A 869 -12.02 15.61 -24.99
N ASP A 870 -11.85 14.90 -23.87
CA ASP A 870 -11.10 15.31 -22.68
C ASP A 870 -9.62 15.57 -23.01
N GLU A 871 -9.11 16.73 -22.58
CA GLU A 871 -7.68 17.08 -22.64
C GLU A 871 -6.78 16.01 -22.00
N GLY A 872 -7.31 15.28 -21.02
CA GLY A 872 -6.59 14.24 -20.31
C GLY A 872 -6.02 13.13 -21.21
N ILE A 873 -6.70 12.68 -22.26
CA ILE A 873 -6.15 11.65 -23.17
C ILE A 873 -5.26 12.27 -24.26
N TRP A 874 -5.66 13.42 -24.79
CA TRP A 874 -4.97 14.09 -25.91
C TRP A 874 -3.64 14.72 -25.51
N ARG A 875 -3.44 15.12 -24.24
CA ARG A 875 -2.11 15.53 -23.76
C ARG A 875 -1.11 14.37 -23.72
N ARG A 876 -1.60 13.13 -23.58
CA ARG A 876 -0.80 11.91 -23.45
C ARG A 876 -0.49 11.30 -24.82
N MET A 877 -1.46 11.28 -25.72
CA MET A 877 -1.33 10.74 -27.09
C MET A 877 -0.42 11.63 -27.95
N LYS A 878 0.67 11.06 -28.48
CA LYS A 878 1.57 11.74 -29.44
C LYS A 878 1.64 10.95 -30.74
N LEU A 879 1.11 11.53 -31.81
CA LEU A 879 1.14 10.95 -33.14
C LEU A 879 2.48 11.26 -33.83
N VAL A 880 3.29 10.23 -34.07
CA VAL A 880 4.58 10.33 -34.76
C VAL A 880 4.42 9.87 -36.22
N PRO A 881 4.47 10.77 -37.20
CA PRO A 881 4.30 10.43 -38.61
C PRO A 881 5.56 9.82 -39.22
N TRP A 882 5.44 8.64 -39.81
CA TRP A 882 6.44 7.93 -40.60
C TRP A 882 6.09 8.04 -42.09
N ASN A 883 6.57 9.10 -42.73
CA ASN A 883 6.18 9.46 -44.10
C ASN A 883 7.08 8.84 -45.18
N ALA A 884 8.24 8.29 -44.80
CA ALA A 884 9.12 7.61 -45.73
C ALA A 884 8.51 6.29 -46.22
N HIS A 885 8.80 5.89 -47.45
CA HIS A 885 8.31 4.65 -48.03
C HIS A 885 9.42 4.03 -48.90
N VAL A 886 9.69 2.74 -48.68
CA VAL A 886 10.63 1.97 -49.50
C VAL A 886 9.89 1.40 -50.70
N ALA A 887 10.42 1.59 -51.91
CA ALA A 887 9.84 1.02 -53.12
C ALA A 887 9.92 -0.52 -53.13
N ASP A 888 8.94 -1.16 -53.76
CA ASP A 888 8.91 -2.62 -53.94
C ASP A 888 10.16 -3.09 -54.70
N GLY A 889 10.95 -3.97 -54.08
CA GLY A 889 12.20 -4.51 -54.64
C GLY A 889 13.49 -3.84 -54.13
N GLU A 890 13.41 -2.67 -53.47
CA GLU A 890 14.57 -1.97 -52.88
C GLU A 890 14.76 -2.28 -51.39
N ARG A 891 13.95 -3.19 -50.84
CA ARG A 891 13.97 -3.54 -49.42
C ARG A 891 15.20 -4.38 -49.08
N ASP A 892 16.08 -3.83 -48.26
CA ASP A 892 17.19 -4.58 -47.65
C ASP A 892 16.66 -5.51 -46.54
N GLU A 893 16.54 -6.81 -46.86
CA GLU A 893 16.09 -7.83 -45.90
C GLU A 893 17.06 -8.04 -44.73
N GLN A 894 18.33 -7.66 -44.89
CA GLN A 894 19.36 -7.80 -43.85
C GLN A 894 19.48 -6.56 -42.96
N LEU A 895 18.77 -5.46 -43.28
CA LEU A 895 18.83 -4.22 -42.52
C LEU A 895 18.62 -4.42 -41.00
N PRO A 896 17.66 -5.24 -40.51
CA PRO A 896 17.53 -5.46 -39.07
C PRO A 896 18.76 -6.09 -38.42
N LEU A 897 19.46 -7.00 -39.12
CA LEU A 897 20.69 -7.62 -38.61
C LEU A 897 21.85 -6.62 -38.60
N LYS A 898 21.98 -5.80 -39.67
CA LYS A 898 22.98 -4.74 -39.77
C LYS A 898 22.83 -3.71 -38.65
N LEU A 899 21.60 -3.25 -38.41
CA LEU A 899 21.30 -2.30 -37.34
C LEU A 899 21.60 -2.87 -35.95
N ARG A 900 21.32 -4.16 -35.71
CA ARG A 900 21.68 -4.82 -34.44
C ARG A 900 23.19 -4.94 -34.24
N ALA A 901 23.98 -5.04 -35.31
CA ALA A 901 25.44 -5.04 -35.20
C ALA A 901 25.98 -3.68 -34.69
N GLU A 902 25.24 -2.59 -34.89
CA GLU A 902 25.58 -1.24 -34.40
C GLU A 902 24.96 -0.91 -33.04
N ALA A 903 24.45 -1.90 -32.30
CA ALA A 903 23.68 -1.69 -31.06
C ALA A 903 24.38 -0.80 -30.02
N ALA A 904 25.72 -0.84 -29.92
CA ALA A 904 26.49 0.02 -29.02
C ALA A 904 26.44 1.51 -29.43
N GLY A 905 26.56 1.81 -30.73
CA GLY A 905 26.37 3.16 -31.26
C GLY A 905 24.92 3.63 -31.09
N VAL A 906 23.95 2.75 -31.30
CA VAL A 906 22.53 3.06 -31.05
C VAL A 906 22.28 3.38 -29.57
N LEU A 907 22.90 2.63 -28.65
CA LEU A 907 22.86 2.94 -27.22
C LEU A 907 23.44 4.33 -26.94
N ASN A 908 24.53 4.73 -27.59
CA ASN A 908 25.09 6.07 -27.46
C ASN A 908 24.10 7.16 -27.87
N HIS A 909 23.33 6.96 -28.95
CA HIS A 909 22.24 7.86 -29.32
C HIS A 909 21.14 7.94 -28.26
N MET A 910 20.78 6.83 -27.60
CA MET A 910 19.84 6.84 -26.48
C MET A 910 20.39 7.62 -25.28
N VAL A 911 21.68 7.43 -24.93
CA VAL A 911 22.35 8.17 -23.84
C VAL A 911 22.36 9.67 -24.14
N ARG A 912 22.77 10.07 -25.35
CA ARG A 912 22.78 11.48 -25.79
C ARG A 912 21.39 12.11 -25.76
N GLY A 913 20.39 11.39 -26.28
CA GLY A 913 19.00 11.82 -26.24
C GLY A 913 18.47 11.96 -24.81
N LEU A 914 18.86 11.06 -23.90
CA LEU A 914 18.52 11.14 -22.49
C LEU A 914 19.16 12.37 -21.83
N LEU A 915 20.46 12.63 -22.05
CA LEU A 915 21.14 13.83 -21.55
C LEU A 915 20.49 15.11 -22.05
N ASP A 916 20.14 15.16 -23.34
CA ASP A 916 19.45 16.30 -23.95
C ASP A 916 18.06 16.53 -23.31
N TRP A 917 17.26 15.47 -23.13
CA TRP A 917 15.97 15.57 -22.44
C TRP A 917 16.12 16.02 -20.98
N LEU A 918 17.09 15.48 -20.24
CA LEU A 918 17.35 15.86 -18.85
C LEU A 918 17.74 17.35 -18.71
N ALA A 919 18.47 17.89 -19.70
CA ALA A 919 18.89 19.28 -19.72
C ALA A 919 17.80 20.24 -20.22
N ASN A 920 17.11 19.88 -21.31
CA ASN A 920 16.24 20.79 -22.07
C ASN A 920 14.74 20.45 -22.00
N GLY A 921 14.37 19.32 -21.40
CA GLY A 921 13.02 18.77 -21.48
C GLY A 921 12.70 18.16 -22.85
N LEU A 922 11.51 17.61 -22.99
CA LEU A 922 11.06 17.01 -24.26
C LEU A 922 10.66 18.11 -25.27
N ILE A 923 11.41 18.22 -26.37
CA ILE A 923 11.19 19.22 -27.41
C ILE A 923 10.37 18.59 -28.54
N GLU A 924 9.04 18.77 -28.48
CA GLU A 924 8.13 18.23 -29.49
C GLU A 924 8.21 19.05 -30.80
N PRO A 925 8.45 18.42 -31.97
CA PRO A 925 8.50 19.12 -33.26
C PRO A 925 7.09 19.46 -33.76
N ASP A 926 6.98 20.49 -34.60
CA ASP A 926 5.69 20.97 -35.10
C ASP A 926 4.91 19.88 -35.84
N ALA A 927 5.60 19.04 -36.63
CA ALA A 927 4.99 17.90 -37.31
C ALA A 927 4.25 16.91 -36.37
N VAL A 928 4.75 16.69 -35.15
CA VAL A 928 4.07 15.83 -34.15
C VAL A 928 2.88 16.56 -33.53
N ARG A 929 3.04 17.85 -33.22
CA ARG A 929 1.96 18.66 -32.63
C ARG A 929 0.79 18.80 -33.61
N GLU A 930 1.08 19.12 -34.86
CA GLU A 930 0.10 19.24 -35.95
C GLU A 930 -0.58 17.91 -36.26
N ALA A 931 0.19 16.83 -36.43
CA ALA A 931 -0.39 15.50 -36.70
C ALA A 931 -1.30 15.02 -35.55
N THR A 932 -0.91 15.30 -34.30
CA THR A 932 -1.73 14.98 -33.11
C THR A 932 -2.98 15.84 -33.04
N ALA A 933 -2.87 17.15 -33.32
CA ALA A 933 -4.02 18.06 -33.36
C ALA A 933 -5.01 17.66 -34.45
N GLN A 934 -4.53 17.34 -35.66
CA GLN A 934 -5.37 16.86 -36.75
C GLN A 934 -6.07 15.56 -36.38
N TYR A 935 -5.37 14.61 -35.76
CA TYR A 935 -5.97 13.36 -35.32
C TYR A 935 -7.03 13.56 -34.24
N ARG A 936 -6.87 14.55 -33.35
CA ARG A 936 -7.90 14.96 -32.39
C ARG A 936 -9.14 15.47 -33.09
N GLU A 937 -8.98 16.35 -34.08
CA GLU A 937 -10.09 16.86 -34.87
C GLU A 937 -10.81 15.75 -35.66
N ASP A 938 -10.06 14.83 -36.28
CA ASP A 938 -10.58 13.70 -37.02
C ASP A 938 -11.35 12.71 -36.13
N SER A 939 -10.99 12.65 -34.84
CA SER A 939 -11.64 11.77 -33.86
C SER A 939 -12.89 12.37 -33.22
N ASP A 940 -13.17 13.67 -33.43
CA ASP A 940 -14.33 14.37 -32.86
C ASP A 940 -15.52 14.36 -33.84
N PRO A 941 -16.59 13.59 -33.56
CA PRO A 941 -17.74 13.49 -34.46
C PRO A 941 -18.43 14.84 -34.69
N LEU A 942 -18.46 15.72 -33.70
CA LEU A 942 -19.09 17.03 -33.82
C LEU A 942 -18.24 17.96 -34.69
N ALA A 943 -16.91 17.93 -34.55
CA ALA A 943 -16.01 18.72 -35.40
C ALA A 943 -16.11 18.29 -36.88
N ARG A 944 -16.12 16.98 -37.15
CA ARG A 944 -16.31 16.42 -38.50
C ARG A 944 -17.65 16.84 -39.10
N PHE A 945 -18.73 16.70 -38.34
CA PHE A 945 -20.05 17.16 -38.75
C PHE A 945 -20.05 18.66 -39.09
N LEU A 946 -19.53 19.51 -38.19
CA LEU A 946 -19.55 20.95 -38.40
C LEU A 946 -18.73 21.34 -39.63
N LYS A 947 -17.55 20.74 -39.84
CA LYS A 947 -16.72 20.97 -41.02
C LYS A 947 -17.42 20.60 -42.33
N LEU A 948 -18.19 19.52 -42.32
CA LEU A 948 -18.82 18.97 -43.54
C LEU A 948 -20.22 19.56 -43.82
N CYS A 949 -20.97 19.91 -42.78
CA CYS A 949 -22.38 20.28 -42.86
C CYS A 949 -22.63 21.76 -42.59
N THR A 950 -21.63 22.52 -42.11
CA THR A 950 -21.78 23.95 -41.79
C THR A 950 -20.68 24.80 -42.42
N ALA A 951 -20.97 26.08 -42.65
CA ALA A 951 -19.97 27.08 -43.02
C ALA A 951 -20.07 28.28 -42.07
N GLN A 952 -18.94 28.93 -41.77
CA GLN A 952 -18.94 30.17 -40.99
C GLN A 952 -19.69 31.28 -41.73
N ASP A 953 -20.58 31.95 -41.01
CA ASP A 953 -21.35 33.09 -41.49
C ASP A 953 -21.68 33.98 -40.29
N GLN A 954 -21.02 35.14 -40.20
CA GLN A 954 -21.16 36.05 -39.05
C GLN A 954 -22.60 36.55 -38.83
N GLN A 955 -23.44 36.54 -39.87
CA GLN A 955 -24.85 36.92 -39.78
C GLN A 955 -25.80 35.72 -39.79
N GLY A 956 -25.27 34.54 -40.11
CA GLY A 956 -25.98 33.27 -40.22
C GLY A 956 -26.55 32.79 -38.88
N ARG A 957 -27.76 32.23 -38.96
CA ARG A 957 -28.45 31.59 -37.84
C ARG A 957 -29.03 30.26 -38.29
N VAL A 958 -28.79 29.20 -37.53
CA VAL A 958 -29.38 27.88 -37.79
C VAL A 958 -30.25 27.45 -36.62
N GLN A 959 -31.46 26.99 -36.89
CA GLN A 959 -32.34 26.45 -35.86
C GLN A 959 -31.74 25.18 -35.26
N SER A 960 -31.69 25.08 -33.94
CA SER A 960 -31.06 23.95 -33.24
C SER A 960 -31.71 22.61 -33.56
N SER A 961 -33.03 22.57 -33.78
CA SER A 961 -33.75 21.37 -34.22
C SER A 961 -33.28 20.93 -35.61
N ARG A 962 -33.20 21.87 -36.56
CA ARG A 962 -32.76 21.59 -37.93
C ARG A 962 -31.30 21.14 -37.99
N LEU A 963 -30.41 21.81 -37.25
CA LEU A 963 -29.01 21.40 -37.18
C LEU A 963 -28.86 19.99 -36.60
N TYR A 964 -29.65 19.66 -35.58
CA TYR A 964 -29.67 18.34 -34.95
C TYR A 964 -30.25 17.25 -35.87
N GLU A 965 -31.27 17.55 -36.67
CA GLU A 965 -31.78 16.62 -37.70
C GLU A 965 -30.70 16.24 -38.72
N VAL A 966 -29.97 17.23 -39.24
CA VAL A 966 -28.85 16.99 -40.16
C VAL A 966 -27.73 16.22 -39.47
N PHE A 967 -27.46 16.51 -38.18
CA PHE A 967 -26.49 15.76 -37.38
C PHE A 967 -26.88 14.29 -37.23
N GLN A 968 -28.14 13.96 -36.92
CA GLN A 968 -28.60 12.57 -36.83
C GLN A 968 -28.48 11.84 -38.17
N ALA A 969 -28.87 12.50 -39.27
CA ALA A 969 -28.75 11.94 -40.61
C ALA A 969 -27.29 11.65 -40.97
N TRP A 970 -26.39 12.59 -40.64
CA TRP A 970 -24.94 12.43 -40.80
C TRP A 970 -24.40 11.30 -39.92
N CYS A 971 -24.77 11.21 -38.64
CA CYS A 971 -24.33 10.12 -37.76
C CYS A 971 -24.70 8.76 -38.33
N LYS A 972 -25.93 8.62 -38.84
CA LYS A 972 -26.42 7.37 -39.44
C LYS A 972 -25.65 7.00 -40.71
N ALA A 973 -25.33 7.98 -41.55
CA ALA A 973 -24.53 7.77 -42.77
C ALA A 973 -23.04 7.52 -42.47
N ALA A 974 -22.49 8.14 -41.44
CA ALA A 974 -21.10 8.00 -41.02
C ALA A 974 -20.83 6.79 -40.11
N GLY A 975 -21.88 6.03 -39.71
CA GLY A 975 -21.75 4.92 -38.76
C GLY A 975 -21.43 5.35 -37.33
N GLU A 976 -21.66 6.62 -36.99
CA GLU A 976 -21.42 7.20 -35.67
C GLU A 976 -22.60 6.95 -34.73
N ARG A 977 -22.34 6.92 -33.42
CA ARG A 977 -23.41 6.78 -32.42
C ARG A 977 -24.28 8.04 -32.42
N GLU A 978 -25.60 7.87 -32.57
CA GLU A 978 -26.54 8.98 -32.44
C GLU A 978 -26.52 9.55 -31.02
N TRP A 979 -26.49 10.89 -30.91
CA TRP A 979 -26.51 11.57 -29.62
C TRP A 979 -27.93 11.95 -29.24
N THR A 980 -28.16 12.32 -27.98
CA THR A 980 -29.42 12.94 -27.56
C THR A 980 -29.41 14.43 -27.92
N PRO A 981 -30.59 15.09 -28.06
CA PRO A 981 -30.66 16.53 -28.34
C PRO A 981 -29.95 17.37 -27.26
N VAL A 982 -30.03 16.91 -26.00
CA VAL A 982 -29.37 17.52 -24.85
C VAL A 982 -27.85 17.36 -24.94
N GLY A 983 -27.37 16.16 -25.28
CA GLY A 983 -25.94 15.88 -25.47
C GLY A 983 -25.32 16.71 -26.59
N PHE A 984 -25.99 16.78 -27.75
CA PHE A 984 -25.57 17.60 -28.88
C PHE A 984 -25.50 19.09 -28.53
N SER A 985 -26.56 19.62 -27.89
CA SER A 985 -26.58 21.03 -27.49
C SER A 985 -25.50 21.38 -26.48
N LYS A 986 -25.18 20.46 -25.55
CA LYS A 986 -24.10 20.65 -24.59
C LYS A 986 -22.74 20.69 -25.28
N ALA A 987 -22.46 19.74 -26.18
CA ALA A 987 -21.19 19.69 -26.92
C ALA A 987 -20.97 20.92 -27.82
N MET A 988 -22.04 21.47 -28.41
CA MET A 988 -21.98 22.74 -29.15
C MET A 988 -21.59 23.93 -28.25
N LEU A 989 -22.15 24.01 -27.02
CA LEU A 989 -21.77 25.04 -26.05
C LEU A 989 -20.32 24.88 -25.58
N ASP A 990 -19.89 23.65 -25.31
CA ASP A 990 -18.54 23.34 -24.85
C ASP A 990 -17.48 23.73 -25.92
N LYS A 991 -17.84 23.68 -27.22
CA LYS A 991 -17.03 24.17 -28.34
C LYS A 991 -17.08 25.70 -28.55
N GLY A 992 -17.79 26.44 -27.70
CA GLY A 992 -17.85 27.90 -27.74
C GLY A 992 -18.90 28.48 -28.70
N PHE A 993 -19.82 27.66 -29.24
CA PHE A 993 -20.91 28.19 -30.07
C PHE A 993 -21.98 28.87 -29.22
N VAL A 994 -22.46 30.03 -29.69
CA VAL A 994 -23.45 30.85 -28.97
C VAL A 994 -24.85 30.51 -29.46
N LYS A 995 -25.77 30.25 -28.53
CA LYS A 995 -27.20 30.06 -28.83
C LYS A 995 -28.02 31.27 -28.42
N LYS A 996 -29.06 31.60 -29.21
CA LYS A 996 -30.03 32.65 -28.93
C LYS A 996 -31.45 32.08 -28.95
N THR A 997 -32.25 32.46 -27.96
CA THR A 997 -33.66 32.07 -27.83
C THR A 997 -34.55 33.21 -28.35
N SER A 998 -34.92 33.16 -29.62
CA SER A 998 -35.95 34.03 -30.22
C SER A 998 -36.60 33.30 -31.38
N ASN A 999 -37.89 32.95 -31.27
CA ASN A 999 -38.59 32.02 -32.19
C ASN A 999 -37.91 30.65 -32.31
N GLY A 1000 -37.67 30.01 -31.16
CA GLY A 1000 -36.92 28.75 -31.05
C GLY A 1000 -35.46 28.97 -30.63
N VAL A 1001 -34.74 27.87 -30.39
CA VAL A 1001 -33.29 27.90 -30.08
C VAL A 1001 -32.52 27.94 -31.40
N GLN A 1002 -31.68 28.96 -31.60
CA GLN A 1002 -30.85 29.11 -32.80
C GLN A 1002 -29.36 29.22 -32.43
N TRP A 1003 -28.49 28.62 -33.24
CA TRP A 1003 -27.03 28.77 -33.17
C TRP A 1003 -26.59 29.92 -34.08
N LEU A 1004 -25.70 30.78 -33.57
CA LEU A 1004 -25.21 31.97 -34.26
C LEU A 1004 -23.86 31.72 -34.94
N GLY A 1005 -23.56 32.49 -35.98
CA GLY A 1005 -22.22 32.51 -36.60
C GLY A 1005 -22.01 31.39 -37.65
N MET A 1006 -23.08 30.72 -38.06
CA MET A 1006 -23.01 29.60 -38.99
C MET A 1006 -24.23 29.51 -39.89
N ARG A 1007 -24.07 28.83 -41.03
CA ARG A 1007 -25.15 28.38 -41.91
C ARG A 1007 -24.97 26.90 -42.24
N LEU A 1008 -26.07 26.20 -42.49
CA LEU A 1008 -26.04 24.84 -43.03
C LEU A 1008 -25.65 24.89 -44.50
N VAL A 1009 -24.77 23.97 -44.92
CA VAL A 1009 -24.40 23.74 -46.33
C VAL A 1009 -24.85 22.36 -46.84
N ARG A 1010 -25.35 21.51 -45.94
CA ARG A 1010 -25.93 20.19 -46.23
C ARG A 1010 -27.30 20.07 -45.60
N GLU A 1011 -28.13 19.21 -46.16
CA GLU A 1011 -29.46 18.89 -45.69
C GLU A 1011 -29.61 17.40 -45.36
N VAL A 1012 -30.70 17.02 -44.69
CA VAL A 1012 -30.98 15.63 -44.32
C VAL A 1012 -30.96 14.68 -45.53
N GLY A 1013 -31.49 15.14 -46.67
CA GLY A 1013 -31.56 14.37 -47.92
C GLY A 1013 -30.21 14.08 -48.59
N ASP A 1014 -29.14 14.72 -48.13
CA ASP A 1014 -27.77 14.44 -48.59
C ASP A 1014 -27.21 13.15 -47.97
N PHE A 1015 -27.76 12.70 -46.84
CA PHE A 1015 -27.25 11.55 -46.07
C PHE A 1015 -28.19 10.35 -46.07
N VAL A 1016 -29.51 10.60 -46.08
CA VAL A 1016 -30.54 9.56 -46.03
C VAL A 1016 -31.64 9.81 -47.07
N ASP A 1017 -32.19 8.74 -47.63
CA ASP A 1017 -33.33 8.82 -48.54
C ASP A 1017 -34.66 9.06 -47.80
N GLU A 1018 -35.76 9.19 -48.56
CA GLU A 1018 -37.11 9.42 -48.02
C GLU A 1018 -37.62 8.28 -47.12
N HIS A 1019 -36.98 7.10 -47.17
CA HIS A 1019 -37.28 5.93 -46.33
C HIS A 1019 -36.28 5.78 -45.17
N GLY A 1020 -35.39 6.76 -44.97
CA GLY A 1020 -34.38 6.77 -43.91
C GLY A 1020 -33.22 5.79 -44.12
N ARG A 1021 -33.01 5.29 -45.36
CA ARG A 1021 -31.86 4.45 -45.72
C ARG A 1021 -30.68 5.34 -46.09
N VAL A 1022 -29.48 4.91 -45.69
CA VAL A 1022 -28.23 5.63 -45.94
C VAL A 1022 -27.98 5.71 -47.45
N ARG A 1023 -27.77 6.93 -47.96
CA ARG A 1023 -27.25 7.14 -49.31
C ARG A 1023 -25.74 6.95 -49.28
N GLU A 1024 -25.14 6.43 -50.36
CA GLU A 1024 -23.68 6.49 -50.53
C GLU A 1024 -23.28 7.96 -50.62
N VAL A 1025 -22.91 8.51 -49.47
CA VAL A 1025 -22.16 9.76 -49.42
C VAL A 1025 -20.76 9.37 -49.89
N PRO A 1026 -20.17 10.05 -50.88
CA PRO A 1026 -18.75 9.94 -51.10
C PRO A 1026 -18.10 10.48 -49.83
N ILE A 1027 -17.76 9.57 -48.92
CA ILE A 1027 -16.71 9.80 -47.96
C ILE A 1027 -15.52 10.06 -48.87
N GLU A 1028 -15.11 11.32 -49.01
CA GLU A 1028 -13.77 11.61 -49.48
C GLU A 1028 -12.86 10.73 -48.61
N THR A 1029 -12.40 9.62 -49.18
CA THR A 1029 -11.17 8.98 -48.73
C THR A 1029 -10.20 10.15 -48.58
N PRO A 1030 -9.55 10.33 -47.42
CA PRO A 1030 -8.59 11.40 -47.28
C PRO A 1030 -7.70 11.37 -48.51
N GLU A 1031 -7.80 12.41 -49.34
CA GLU A 1031 -6.84 12.62 -50.41
C GLU A 1031 -5.49 12.48 -49.75
N GLU A 1032 -4.63 11.71 -50.41
CA GLU A 1032 -3.22 11.57 -50.13
C GLU A 1032 -2.71 12.88 -49.52
N VAL A 1033 -2.43 12.87 -48.22
CA VAL A 1033 -1.76 14.00 -47.59
C VAL A 1033 -0.35 13.98 -48.16
N ARG A 1034 -0.18 14.57 -49.35
CA ARG A 1034 1.10 15.05 -49.81
C ARG A 1034 1.55 16.04 -48.76
N ALA A 1035 2.61 15.66 -48.04
CA ALA A 1035 3.29 16.53 -47.11
C ALA A 1035 3.53 17.89 -47.80
N PRO A 1036 3.29 19.02 -47.12
CA PRO A 1036 3.64 20.32 -47.67
C PRO A 1036 5.14 20.33 -48.02
N PRO A 1037 5.56 21.03 -49.09
CA PRO A 1037 6.96 21.12 -49.44
C PRO A 1037 7.73 21.66 -48.24
N ALA A 1038 8.77 20.94 -47.84
CA ALA A 1038 9.63 21.33 -46.74
C ALA A 1038 10.10 22.77 -46.95
N GLY A 1039 9.75 23.65 -46.02
CA GLY A 1039 10.44 24.94 -45.90
C GLY A 1039 11.93 24.69 -45.62
N PRO A 1040 12.81 25.63 -45.99
CA PRO A 1040 14.23 25.47 -45.69
C PRO A 1040 14.39 25.31 -44.17
N PRO A 1041 15.23 24.37 -43.72
CA PRO A 1041 15.40 24.09 -42.30
C PRO A 1041 15.89 25.35 -41.57
N PRO A 1042 15.47 25.60 -40.32
CA PRO A 1042 16.27 26.42 -39.43
C PRO A 1042 17.60 25.69 -39.21
N ASP A 1043 18.72 26.41 -39.36
CA ASP A 1043 20.09 25.90 -39.16
C ASP A 1043 20.16 24.98 -37.92
N ALA A 1044 20.28 23.68 -38.17
CA ALA A 1044 20.50 22.67 -37.14
C ALA A 1044 21.67 21.78 -37.58
N ASP A 1045 22.75 22.44 -38.00
CA ASP A 1045 24.06 21.81 -38.09
C ASP A 1045 24.52 21.43 -36.67
N ALA A 1046 24.70 20.13 -36.46
CA ALA A 1046 25.62 19.43 -35.54
C ALA A 1046 25.65 19.70 -34.02
N ASP A 1047 25.18 20.82 -33.46
CA ASP A 1047 25.62 21.25 -32.11
C ASP A 1047 24.76 20.81 -30.90
N TRP A 1048 23.78 19.92 -31.06
CA TRP A 1048 22.94 19.48 -29.93
C TRP A 1048 23.42 18.19 -29.25
N VAL A 1049 24.40 17.49 -29.82
CA VAL A 1049 24.91 16.23 -29.26
C VAL A 1049 25.90 16.54 -28.14
N PRO A 1050 25.60 16.21 -26.87
CA PRO A 1050 26.57 16.38 -25.80
C PRO A 1050 27.72 15.38 -26.00
N ASP A 1051 28.96 15.86 -25.90
CA ASP A 1051 30.13 14.98 -25.76
C ASP A 1051 30.05 14.19 -24.44
N PHE A 1052 30.52 12.94 -24.46
CA PHE A 1052 30.55 12.06 -23.29
C PHE A 1052 31.66 12.41 -22.30
#